data_AF-A0A453TB79-F1
#
_entry.id   AF-A0A453TB79-F1
#
_cell.length_a   1.000
_cell.length_b   1.000
_cell.length_c   1.000
_cell.angle_alpha   90.00
_cell.angle_beta   90.00
_cell.angle_gamma   90.00
#
_symmetry.space_group_name_H-M   'P 1'
#
loop_
_entity.id
_entity.type
_entity.pdbx_description
1 polymer ?
#
loop_
_entity_poly.entity_id
_entity_poly.type
_entity_poly.pdbx_seq_one_letter_code
_entity_poly.pdbx_strand_id
1 'polypeptide(L)'
;GQIGGVAAALLRPPPPSVSTARSCPGCGDLQDVEDFNKTIAYTDQDGRIKLFKVTAREFMSSSIWENPLLPRDSQPLAEIKETAEEQPLDTGSEANNLSSAAVSATQRPDPIKLKREVFRRRRKQQRIQELLQMDKEAELQLRNAATNSSRNFDNKVKVSYNIWRQEFHHTNTDSTVKLMIDQIIMAKVYATIARSQNETDLFASLMKCIKESKAAIGDAHMDSELDSSALERAKAMGHVLSSARDVLYNSDEVSRRLRVMLQSAELNIDTAKKQNTFLVQHAAKTVPMPLHCLHMQLITDYHLRDGVIKEYFQAAALKDEEDKAKLEDRSLYHYAIFSDNVLAASVVVRSTVTNAKEPNKHVFHIVTDKLNFAAMKMWFISHSPRPATVHVENIDNFKWLNSSYCLVMRQLESARLKEFYFKAHDPSSLSDGTENLKYRNPKYLSMLNHLRFYMPEIHPKLDKILFLDDDVVVQKDLTPLWDVDLKGMVNGAVETCKESFHRFDTYLNFSHPKISENFDPRACGWAFGMNMFDLKEWKKRNITGIYHYWQNLNEDRKLWKLGTLPPGLITFYNLTHPLDHTWHVLGLGYDPAVDITEIENAAVVHYNGNYKPWLDLAVSKYKAYWSKYVDVDSSHIRHCYERVR
;
A
#
# COMPACT_ATOMS: atom_id res chain seq x y z
N GLY A 1 36.27 -54.66 -18.13
CA GLY A 1 37.71 -54.44 -18.00
C GLY A 1 37.97 -52.95 -18.01
N GLN A 2 38.70 -52.46 -17.01
CA GLN A 2 39.22 -51.10 -16.90
C GLN A 2 40.21 -50.74 -18.02
N ILE A 3 40.66 -49.46 -17.97
CA ILE A 3 41.84 -48.79 -18.55
C ILE A 3 41.37 -47.74 -19.58
N GLY A 4 41.70 -46.46 -19.51
CA GLY A 4 42.61 -45.67 -18.67
C GLY A 4 42.75 -44.27 -19.32
N GLY A 5 42.90 -43.21 -18.53
CA GLY A 5 43.01 -41.82 -19.01
C GLY A 5 44.44 -41.37 -19.34
N VAL A 6 44.58 -40.24 -20.07
CA VAL A 6 45.78 -39.37 -20.11
C VAL A 6 45.36 -37.92 -20.36
N ALA A 7 46.13 -36.99 -19.78
CA ALA A 7 45.88 -35.57 -19.56
C ALA A 7 46.56 -34.61 -20.57
N ALA A 8 46.21 -33.31 -20.42
CA ALA A 8 47.00 -32.07 -20.67
C ALA A 8 47.23 -31.63 -22.14
N ALA A 9 47.50 -30.37 -22.48
CA ALA A 9 47.20 -29.01 -21.99
C ALA A 9 47.76 -28.04 -23.06
N LEU A 10 47.06 -26.93 -23.32
CA LEU A 10 47.54 -25.61 -23.81
C LEU A 10 48.31 -25.50 -25.16
N LEU A 11 47.76 -24.69 -26.09
CA LEU A 11 48.34 -23.42 -26.60
C LEU A 11 47.52 -22.84 -27.80
N ARG A 12 47.14 -21.55 -27.68
CA ARG A 12 46.59 -20.61 -28.71
C ARG A 12 47.77 -19.82 -29.36
N PRO A 13 47.63 -18.86 -30.32
CA PRO A 13 46.60 -18.43 -31.32
C PRO A 13 47.27 -18.22 -32.75
N PRO A 14 46.87 -17.36 -33.74
CA PRO A 14 45.73 -16.42 -33.98
C PRO A 14 45.03 -16.61 -35.39
N PRO A 15 44.13 -15.70 -35.88
CA PRO A 15 42.98 -16.01 -36.75
C PRO A 15 43.23 -15.80 -38.27
N PRO A 16 42.21 -16.05 -39.14
CA PRO A 16 41.50 -14.90 -39.72
C PRO A 16 39.99 -15.09 -39.98
N SER A 17 39.36 -13.93 -40.17
CA SER A 17 37.99 -13.57 -40.53
C SER A 17 37.42 -14.14 -41.84
N VAL A 18 36.11 -14.40 -41.91
CA VAL A 18 35.06 -13.68 -42.69
C VAL A 18 33.76 -14.51 -42.76
N SER A 19 32.66 -13.78 -42.84
CA SER A 19 31.22 -14.05 -42.69
C SER A 19 30.54 -15.03 -43.65
N THR A 20 29.34 -15.47 -43.26
CA THR A 20 28.09 -15.21 -44.04
C THR A 20 26.86 -15.32 -43.14
N ALA A 21 26.16 -14.20 -43.00
CA ALA A 21 24.88 -14.07 -42.32
C ALA A 21 23.72 -14.35 -43.31
N ARG A 22 22.64 -14.97 -42.82
CA ARG A 22 21.28 -14.84 -43.39
C ARG A 22 20.34 -14.43 -42.27
N SER A 23 19.69 -13.30 -42.48
CA SER A 23 18.92 -12.53 -41.49
C SER A 23 17.54 -13.14 -41.19
N CYS A 24 17.19 -13.14 -39.90
CA CYS A 24 15.82 -13.23 -39.42
C CYS A 24 15.31 -11.80 -39.19
N PRO A 25 14.17 -11.36 -39.75
CA PRO A 25 13.65 -10.03 -39.47
C PRO A 25 13.12 -9.98 -38.02
N GLY A 26 13.77 -9.22 -37.15
CA GLY A 26 13.30 -8.95 -35.78
C GLY A 26 14.10 -9.60 -34.64
N CYS A 27 15.08 -10.44 -34.96
CA CYS A 27 16.08 -10.84 -33.96
C CYS A 27 17.18 -9.77 -33.91
N GLY A 28 17.04 -8.81 -33.00
CA GLY A 28 18.21 -8.04 -32.55
C GLY A 28 19.22 -9.00 -31.93
N ASP A 29 20.51 -8.75 -32.19
CA ASP A 29 21.60 -9.55 -31.67
C ASP A 29 21.52 -9.69 -30.14
N LEU A 30 21.75 -10.92 -29.66
CA LEU A 30 21.70 -11.39 -28.27
C LEU A 30 22.77 -10.79 -27.34
N GLN A 31 23.23 -9.54 -27.58
CA GLN A 31 24.28 -8.90 -26.80
C GLN A 31 23.85 -7.74 -25.89
N ASP A 32 22.60 -7.26 -25.98
CA ASP A 32 22.09 -6.23 -25.07
C ASP A 32 20.97 -6.77 -24.16
N VAL A 33 21.34 -7.67 -23.24
CA VAL A 33 20.57 -7.82 -22.01
C VAL A 33 21.16 -6.82 -21.03
N GLU A 34 20.59 -5.62 -20.92
CA GLU A 34 20.88 -4.72 -19.81
C GLU A 34 20.73 -5.52 -18.50
N ASP A 35 21.72 -5.43 -17.60
CA ASP A 35 21.70 -6.12 -16.30
C ASP A 35 20.56 -5.56 -15.44
N PHE A 36 19.37 -6.12 -15.60
CA PHE A 36 18.19 -5.77 -14.81
C PHE A 36 18.32 -6.37 -13.41
N ASN A 37 18.59 -5.51 -12.43
CA ASN A 37 18.59 -5.86 -11.02
C ASN A 37 17.14 -5.83 -10.49
N LYS A 38 16.62 -6.98 -10.04
CA LYS A 38 15.35 -7.04 -9.30
C LYS A 38 15.62 -7.14 -7.80
N THR A 39 14.89 -6.37 -7.01
CA THR A 39 14.91 -6.49 -5.55
C THR A 39 13.77 -7.40 -5.11
N ILE A 40 14.10 -8.51 -4.48
CA ILE A 40 13.17 -9.51 -3.94
C ILE A 40 13.05 -9.24 -2.44
N ALA A 41 11.82 -9.05 -1.98
CA ALA A 41 11.49 -9.01 -0.57
C ALA A 41 10.84 -10.35 -0.20
N TYR A 42 11.37 -11.05 0.80
CA TYR A 42 10.68 -12.20 1.38
C TYR A 42 10.62 -12.08 2.90
N THR A 43 9.61 -12.69 3.49
CA THR A 43 9.45 -12.79 4.94
C THR A 43 10.07 -14.10 5.40
N ASP A 44 11.04 -14.04 6.32
CA ASP A 44 11.58 -15.26 6.92
C ASP A 44 10.60 -15.87 7.94
N GLN A 45 10.96 -17.04 8.47
CA GLN A 45 10.14 -17.80 9.43
C GLN A 45 9.85 -17.02 10.73
N ASP A 46 10.62 -15.97 11.02
CA ASP A 46 10.44 -15.10 12.18
C ASP A 46 9.64 -13.83 11.86
N GLY A 47 9.04 -13.74 10.65
CA GLY A 47 8.25 -12.59 10.24
C GLY A 47 9.09 -11.38 9.76
N ARG A 48 10.41 -11.54 9.61
CA ARG A 48 11.31 -10.43 9.23
C ARG A 48 11.43 -10.33 7.72
N ILE A 49 11.26 -9.12 7.19
CA ILE A 49 11.38 -8.86 5.75
C ILE A 49 12.86 -8.72 5.39
N LYS A 50 13.36 -9.61 4.52
CA LYS A 50 14.71 -9.55 3.95
C LYS A 50 14.65 -9.13 2.49
N LEU A 51 15.58 -8.26 2.08
CA LEU A 51 15.67 -7.68 0.75
C LEU A 51 16.92 -8.18 0.03
N PHE A 52 16.77 -8.74 -1.16
CA PHE A 52 17.86 -9.26 -2.00
C PHE A 52 17.84 -8.60 -3.37
N LYS A 53 18.97 -8.09 -3.84
CA LYS A 53 19.13 -7.71 -5.25
C LYS A 53 19.67 -8.89 -6.01
N VAL A 54 19.00 -9.29 -7.09
CA VAL A 54 19.47 -10.38 -7.94
C VAL A 54 19.48 -9.93 -9.39
N THR A 55 20.54 -10.30 -10.11
CA THR A 55 20.69 -10.05 -11.54
C THR A 55 19.89 -11.06 -12.36
N ALA A 56 19.49 -10.68 -13.58
CA ALA A 56 18.81 -11.59 -14.50
C ALA A 56 19.63 -12.85 -14.84
N ARG A 57 20.97 -12.76 -14.83
CA ARG A 57 21.87 -13.90 -15.08
C ARG A 57 21.94 -14.88 -13.92
N GLU A 58 22.02 -14.39 -12.69
CA GLU A 58 22.07 -15.26 -11.50
C GLU A 58 20.78 -16.08 -11.37
N PHE A 59 19.63 -15.47 -11.69
CA PHE A 59 18.31 -16.10 -11.61
C PHE A 59 18.07 -17.27 -12.58
N MET A 60 18.74 -17.26 -13.74
CA MET A 60 18.63 -18.31 -14.75
C MET A 60 19.46 -19.57 -14.41
N SER A 61 20.26 -19.55 -13.34
CA SER A 61 21.02 -20.73 -12.90
C SER A 61 20.13 -21.71 -12.13
N SER A 62 20.15 -22.99 -12.50
CA SER A 62 19.37 -24.08 -11.86
C SER A 62 19.68 -24.25 -10.37
N SER A 63 20.86 -23.79 -9.93
CA SER A 63 21.35 -23.82 -8.55
C SER A 63 20.50 -23.04 -7.53
N ILE A 64 19.70 -22.07 -7.97
CA ILE A 64 18.73 -21.32 -7.14
C ILE A 64 17.55 -22.19 -6.70
N TRP A 65 17.24 -23.21 -7.49
CA TRP A 65 16.00 -23.95 -7.40
C TRP A 65 16.16 -25.29 -6.68
N GLU A 66 17.41 -25.74 -6.45
CA GLU A 66 17.73 -27.01 -5.77
C GLU A 66 18.07 -26.83 -4.27
N ASN A 67 18.39 -25.62 -3.81
CA ASN A 67 18.64 -25.31 -2.40
C ASN A 67 18.22 -23.86 -2.10
N PRO A 68 17.23 -23.59 -1.21
CA PRO A 68 16.82 -22.22 -0.87
C PRO A 68 17.89 -21.42 -0.11
N LEU A 69 19.01 -22.06 0.24
CA LEU A 69 20.20 -21.39 0.79
C LEU A 69 21.17 -21.11 -0.35
N LEU A 70 21.06 -19.92 -0.91
CA LEU A 70 21.87 -19.41 -2.02
C LEU A 70 23.17 -18.71 -1.55
N PRO A 71 24.15 -18.46 -2.45
CA PRO A 71 25.58 -18.62 -2.20
C PRO A 71 26.13 -17.68 -1.12
N ARG A 72 27.19 -18.12 -0.44
CA ARG A 72 27.89 -17.38 0.65
C ARG A 72 28.42 -15.99 0.27
N ASP A 73 28.38 -15.60 -1.00
CA ASP A 73 29.02 -14.38 -1.49
C ASP A 73 28.06 -13.22 -1.82
N SER A 74 26.75 -13.33 -1.56
CA SER A 74 25.88 -12.15 -1.60
C SER A 74 25.99 -11.36 -0.30
N GLN A 75 26.61 -10.17 -0.35
CA GLN A 75 26.69 -9.27 0.80
C GLN A 75 25.28 -8.92 1.31
N PRO A 76 24.95 -9.18 2.59
CA PRO A 76 23.70 -8.71 3.18
C PRO A 76 23.69 -7.19 3.20
N LEU A 77 22.59 -6.57 2.78
CA LEU A 77 22.26 -5.23 3.25
C LEU A 77 21.93 -5.36 4.74
N ALA A 78 22.85 -4.88 5.57
CA ALA A 78 22.83 -4.75 7.03
C ALA A 78 21.60 -5.32 7.77
N GLU A 79 21.85 -6.29 8.65
CA GLU A 79 20.91 -6.66 9.72
C GLU A 79 20.59 -5.45 10.60
N ILE A 80 19.32 -5.05 10.68
CA ILE A 80 18.86 -4.13 11.72
C ILE A 80 18.73 -4.96 13.00
N LYS A 81 19.79 -4.99 13.81
CA LYS A 81 19.72 -5.40 15.22
C LYS A 81 19.29 -4.18 16.04
N GLU A 82 18.11 -4.23 16.63
CA GLU A 82 17.78 -3.40 17.79
C GLU A 82 18.59 -3.92 18.99
N THR A 83 19.77 -3.34 19.19
CA THR A 83 20.47 -3.39 20.48
C THR A 83 20.29 -2.03 21.16
N ALA A 84 19.43 -2.02 22.18
CA ALA A 84 19.38 -0.94 23.15
C ALA A 84 20.62 -1.07 24.06
N GLU A 85 21.67 -0.31 23.77
CA GLU A 85 22.72 0.00 24.73
C GLU A 85 22.59 1.48 25.12
N GLU A 86 22.23 1.70 26.39
CA GLU A 86 22.37 2.98 27.07
C GLU A 86 23.87 3.32 27.18
N GLN A 87 24.29 4.46 26.63
CA GLN A 87 25.55 5.10 27.02
C GLN A 87 25.33 6.55 27.48
N PRO A 88 26.13 7.02 28.45
CA PRO A 88 25.81 8.16 29.30
C PRO A 88 26.22 9.50 28.68
N LEU A 89 25.52 10.57 29.08
CA LEU A 89 25.88 11.95 28.79
C LEU A 89 27.27 12.28 29.33
N ASP A 90 28.17 12.63 28.42
CA ASP A 90 29.50 13.16 28.70
C ASP A 90 29.40 14.62 29.20
N THR A 91 29.73 14.83 30.47
CA THR A 91 29.88 16.15 31.09
C THR A 91 31.31 16.64 30.87
N GLY A 92 31.51 17.48 29.86
CA GLY A 92 32.79 18.18 29.64
C GLY A 92 33.08 19.21 30.73
N SER A 93 34.03 18.89 31.60
CA SER A 93 34.63 19.82 32.56
C SER A 93 35.71 20.68 31.88
N GLU A 94 35.56 22.00 31.86
CA GLU A 94 36.68 22.91 31.61
C GLU A 94 37.33 23.30 32.94
N ALA A 95 38.44 22.64 33.26
CA ALA A 95 39.33 23.02 34.35
C ALA A 95 40.41 24.00 33.84
N ASN A 96 40.43 25.18 34.45
CA ASN A 96 41.59 25.99 34.86
C ASN A 96 42.92 25.83 34.10
N ASN A 97 43.34 26.89 33.41
CA ASN A 97 44.75 27.24 33.26
C ASN A 97 44.96 28.69 33.70
N LEU A 98 45.69 28.87 34.80
CA LEU A 98 45.98 30.17 35.40
C LEU A 98 47.45 30.19 35.88
N SER A 99 48.28 30.94 35.16
CA SER A 99 49.59 31.48 35.57
C SER A 99 50.16 32.16 34.32
N SER A 100 50.64 33.41 34.28
CA SER A 100 51.19 34.28 35.31
C SER A 100 51.33 35.71 34.73
N ALA A 101 50.93 36.75 35.47
CA ALA A 101 51.57 38.07 35.44
C ALA A 101 51.08 38.95 36.62
N ALA A 102 51.99 39.19 37.56
CA ALA A 102 52.05 40.30 38.51
C ALA A 102 52.03 41.67 37.77
N VAL A 103 51.65 42.86 38.27
CA VAL A 103 51.29 43.40 39.59
C VAL A 103 50.71 44.83 39.37
N SER A 104 49.79 45.25 40.24
CA SER A 104 49.41 46.63 40.63
C SER A 104 48.84 47.62 39.59
N ALA A 105 47.56 47.97 39.75
CA ALA A 105 47.14 49.33 40.17
C ALA A 105 45.61 49.43 40.22
N THR A 106 45.10 49.86 41.38
CA THR A 106 43.74 50.33 41.63
C THR A 106 43.22 51.26 40.53
N GLN A 107 42.22 50.80 39.76
CA GLN A 107 41.36 51.67 38.95
C GLN A 107 39.90 51.36 39.29
N ARG A 108 39.17 52.39 39.76
CA ARG A 108 37.71 52.32 39.91
C ARG A 108 37.11 51.91 38.56
N PRO A 109 36.14 50.98 38.52
CA PRO A 109 35.55 50.56 37.25
C PRO A 109 34.89 51.75 36.56
N ASP A 110 35.27 51.97 35.30
CA ASP A 110 34.73 53.02 34.42
C ASP A 110 33.18 52.99 34.48
N PRO A 111 32.50 54.11 34.85
CA PRO A 111 31.04 54.20 34.94
C PRO A 111 30.32 53.73 33.66
N ILE A 112 30.97 53.85 32.51
CA ILE A 112 30.42 53.43 31.22
C ILE A 112 30.43 51.91 31.07
N LYS A 113 31.47 51.22 31.56
CA LYS A 113 31.54 49.75 31.56
C LYS A 113 30.51 49.14 32.52
N LEU A 114 30.33 49.73 33.70
CA LEU A 114 29.28 49.34 34.66
C LEU A 114 27.88 49.53 34.09
N LYS A 115 27.60 50.67 33.44
CA LYS A 115 26.33 50.87 32.72
C LYS A 115 26.11 49.83 31.62
N ARG A 116 27.14 49.53 30.80
CA ARG A 116 27.05 48.51 29.74
C ARG A 116 26.76 47.11 30.27
N GLU A 117 27.32 46.75 31.42
CA GLU A 117 27.06 45.47 32.06
C GLU A 117 25.63 45.37 32.61
N VAL A 118 25.13 46.44 33.24
CA VAL A 118 23.73 46.53 33.69
C VAL A 118 22.77 46.40 32.50
N PHE A 119 23.03 47.10 31.39
CA PHE A 119 22.21 46.97 30.17
C PHE A 119 22.29 45.58 29.52
N ARG A 120 23.40 44.86 29.65
CA ARG A 120 23.51 43.46 29.20
C ARG A 120 22.69 42.51 30.08
N ARG A 121 22.74 42.67 31.41
CA ARG A 121 21.93 41.88 32.34
C ARG A 121 20.43 42.11 32.13
N ARG A 122 20.02 43.37 31.92
CA ARG A 122 18.62 43.74 31.68
C ARG A 122 18.06 43.10 30.40
N ARG A 123 18.84 43.10 29.31
CA ARG A 123 18.47 42.43 28.05
C ARG A 123 18.37 40.92 28.20
N LYS A 124 19.26 40.31 28.99
CA LYS A 124 19.22 38.86 29.25
C LYS A 124 17.98 38.48 30.06
N GLN A 125 17.59 39.29 31.05
CA GLN A 125 16.35 39.10 31.82
C GLN A 125 15.08 39.29 30.99
N GLN A 126 15.03 40.30 30.11
CA GLN A 126 13.90 40.48 29.20
C GLN A 126 13.72 39.27 28.28
N ARG A 127 14.81 38.76 27.72
CA ARG A 127 14.76 37.59 26.82
C ARG A 127 14.34 36.30 27.53
N ILE A 128 14.70 36.15 28.81
CA ILE A 128 14.22 35.04 29.66
C ILE A 128 12.72 35.19 29.93
N GLN A 129 12.23 36.40 30.20
CA GLN A 129 10.79 36.64 30.38
C GLN A 129 9.98 36.39 29.10
N GLU A 130 10.50 36.80 27.93
CA GLU A 130 9.87 36.50 26.64
C GLU A 130 9.78 34.98 26.39
N LEU A 131 10.83 34.22 26.68
CA LEU A 131 10.82 32.76 26.53
C LEU A 131 9.83 32.09 27.49
N LEU A 132 9.72 32.56 28.73
CA LEU A 132 8.73 32.08 29.70
C LEU A 132 7.29 32.44 29.29
N GLN A 133 7.08 33.57 28.62
CA GLN A 133 5.78 33.98 28.09
C GLN A 133 5.37 33.06 26.91
N MET A 134 6.31 32.78 26.00
CA MET A 134 6.09 31.87 24.88
C MET A 134 5.78 30.44 25.34
N ASP A 135 6.47 29.95 26.38
CA ASP A 135 6.22 28.62 26.96
C ASP A 135 4.80 28.53 27.57
N LYS A 136 4.37 29.57 28.30
CA LYS A 136 3.00 29.67 28.83
C LYS A 136 1.93 29.74 27.73
N GLU A 137 2.20 30.47 26.64
CA GLU A 137 1.30 30.52 25.49
C GLU A 137 1.21 29.17 24.77
N ALA A 138 2.34 28.46 24.61
CA ALA A 138 2.37 27.12 24.06
C ALA A 138 1.59 26.12 24.95
N GLU A 139 1.75 26.18 26.26
CA GLU A 139 0.97 25.36 27.22
C GLU A 139 -0.54 25.66 27.12
N LEU A 140 -0.91 26.94 26.99
CA LEU A 140 -2.30 27.35 26.85
C LEU A 140 -2.91 26.89 25.51
N GLN A 141 -2.15 26.97 24.41
CA GLN A 141 -2.56 26.45 23.11
C GLN A 141 -2.76 24.93 23.15
N LEU A 142 -1.85 24.20 23.79
CA LEU A 142 -1.97 22.75 24.02
C LEU A 142 -3.21 22.39 24.85
N ARG A 143 -3.50 23.14 25.93
CA ARG A 143 -4.73 22.95 26.72
C ARG A 143 -5.99 23.23 25.92
N ASN A 144 -6.01 24.30 25.13
CA ASN A 144 -7.15 24.67 24.31
C ASN A 144 -7.40 23.65 23.20
N ALA A 145 -6.33 23.15 22.56
CA ALA A 145 -6.40 22.06 21.59
C ALA A 145 -6.96 20.78 22.23
N ALA A 146 -6.46 20.38 23.42
CA ALA A 146 -6.98 19.23 24.15
C ALA A 146 -8.45 19.39 24.57
N THR A 147 -8.86 20.60 24.94
CA THR A 147 -10.26 20.90 25.33
C THR A 147 -11.18 20.89 24.11
N ASN A 148 -10.74 21.39 22.96
CA ASN A 148 -11.49 21.32 21.71
C ASN A 148 -11.59 19.87 21.18
N SER A 149 -10.51 19.08 21.25
CA SER A 149 -10.54 17.66 20.92
C SER A 149 -11.49 16.88 21.82
N SER A 150 -11.59 17.24 23.10
CA SER A 150 -12.57 16.67 24.03
C SER A 150 -14.01 17.10 23.73
N ARG A 151 -14.25 18.33 23.28
CA ARG A 151 -15.59 18.82 22.91
C ARG A 151 -16.10 18.25 21.58
N ASN A 152 -15.20 18.00 20.64
CA ASN A 152 -15.49 17.38 19.35
C ASN A 152 -15.41 15.84 19.41
N PHE A 153 -15.23 15.25 20.60
CA PHE A 153 -15.26 13.81 20.78
C PHE A 153 -16.70 13.31 20.67
N ASP A 154 -17.13 13.03 19.44
CA ASP A 154 -18.46 12.54 19.13
C ASP A 154 -18.61 11.08 19.60
N ASN A 155 -19.40 10.87 20.65
CA ASN A 155 -19.71 9.54 21.18
C ASN A 155 -20.47 8.65 20.18
N LYS A 156 -20.97 9.19 19.05
CA LYS A 156 -21.68 8.42 18.02
C LYS A 156 -20.77 7.51 17.19
N VAL A 157 -19.49 7.84 17.03
CA VAL A 157 -18.55 7.06 16.19
C VAL A 157 -18.16 5.72 16.84
N LYS A 158 -18.51 5.48 18.11
CA LYS A 158 -18.29 4.19 18.79
C LYS A 158 -19.32 3.11 18.45
N VAL A 159 -20.36 3.42 17.68
CA VAL A 159 -21.39 2.42 17.33
C VAL A 159 -20.99 1.59 16.10
N SER A 160 -20.13 2.07 15.18
CA SER A 160 -19.91 1.42 13.88
C SER A 160 -18.55 0.75 13.64
N TYR A 161 -17.60 0.75 14.59
CA TYR A 161 -16.39 -0.08 14.50
C TYR A 161 -16.31 -1.05 15.67
N ASN A 162 -17.19 -2.04 15.65
CA ASN A 162 -17.28 -3.06 16.69
C ASN A 162 -17.80 -4.39 16.11
N ILE A 163 -17.06 -4.96 15.15
CA ILE A 163 -17.26 -6.36 14.70
C ILE A 163 -16.99 -7.35 15.85
N TRP A 164 -16.32 -6.91 16.93
CA TRP A 164 -16.11 -7.69 18.16
C TRP A 164 -17.17 -7.45 19.26
N ARG A 165 -18.32 -6.83 18.95
CA ARG A 165 -19.30 -6.42 19.99
C ARG A 165 -20.77 -6.69 19.66
N GLN A 166 -21.05 -7.49 18.64
CA GLN A 166 -22.29 -8.24 18.49
C GLN A 166 -21.86 -9.71 18.55
N GLU A 167 -21.70 -10.33 19.71
CA GLU A 167 -22.77 -10.89 20.53
C GLU A 167 -22.20 -11.20 21.91
N PHE A 168 -22.24 -10.28 22.87
CA PHE A 168 -21.92 -10.64 24.26
C PHE A 168 -22.84 -9.90 25.23
N HIS A 169 -24.12 -10.30 25.21
CA HIS A 169 -24.95 -10.30 26.40
C HIS A 169 -24.57 -11.49 27.32
N HIS A 170 -23.26 -11.73 27.57
CA HIS A 170 -22.83 -12.66 28.60
C HIS A 170 -22.21 -11.93 29.79
N THR A 171 -22.68 -12.35 30.96
CA THR A 171 -22.17 -12.16 32.32
C THR A 171 -20.65 -11.93 32.42
N ASN A 172 -20.21 -10.78 32.93
CA ASN A 172 -18.90 -10.44 33.54
C ASN A 172 -17.77 -11.52 33.52
N THR A 173 -17.34 -12.05 32.37
CA THR A 173 -16.28 -13.08 32.29
C THR A 173 -14.85 -12.50 32.32
N ASP A 174 -14.71 -11.18 32.33
CA ASP A 174 -13.42 -10.45 32.29
C ASP A 174 -13.27 -9.45 33.46
N SER A 175 -14.07 -9.64 34.51
CA SER A 175 -14.15 -8.69 35.63
C SER A 175 -12.85 -8.59 36.43
N THR A 176 -12.17 -9.73 36.62
CA THR A 176 -10.92 -9.83 37.38
C THR A 176 -9.76 -9.28 36.57
N VAL A 177 -9.70 -9.59 35.27
CA VAL A 177 -8.73 -9.02 34.33
C VAL A 177 -8.83 -7.49 34.32
N LYS A 178 -10.04 -6.95 34.17
CA LYS A 178 -10.29 -5.49 34.20
C LYS A 178 -9.86 -4.85 35.52
N LEU A 179 -10.23 -5.45 36.65
CA LEU A 179 -9.85 -4.96 37.97
C LEU A 179 -8.33 -4.86 38.11
N MET A 180 -7.60 -5.91 37.73
CA MET A 180 -6.14 -5.92 37.82
C MET A 180 -5.50 -4.89 36.90
N ILE A 181 -6.04 -4.68 35.69
CA ILE A 181 -5.60 -3.62 34.78
C ILE A 181 -5.80 -2.23 35.40
N ASP A 182 -6.99 -1.96 35.96
CA ASP A 182 -7.30 -0.69 36.62
C ASP A 182 -6.38 -0.43 37.82
N GLN A 183 -6.12 -1.46 38.62
CA GLN A 183 -5.17 -1.41 39.72
C GLN A 183 -3.74 -1.08 39.24
N ILE A 184 -3.28 -1.69 38.14
CA ILE A 184 -1.96 -1.39 37.55
C ILE A 184 -1.90 0.06 37.05
N ILE A 185 -2.97 0.58 36.46
CA ILE A 185 -3.04 1.98 36.02
C ILE A 185 -2.89 2.91 37.22
N MET A 186 -3.67 2.69 38.28
CA MET A 186 -3.59 3.49 39.51
C MET A 186 -2.23 3.35 40.20
N ALA A 187 -1.65 2.16 40.20
CA ALA A 187 -0.33 1.92 40.79
C ALA A 187 0.77 2.70 40.06
N LYS A 188 0.70 2.80 38.73
CA LYS A 188 1.63 3.63 37.92
C LYS A 188 1.47 5.13 38.24
N VAL A 189 0.24 5.59 38.44
CA VAL A 189 -0.02 6.98 38.87
C VAL A 189 0.64 7.24 40.21
N TYR A 190 0.34 6.43 41.22
CA TYR A 190 0.93 6.60 42.55
C TYR A 190 2.45 6.40 42.55
N ALA A 191 3.00 5.48 41.76
CA ALA A 191 4.45 5.32 41.65
C ALA A 191 5.10 6.60 41.09
N THR A 192 4.47 7.24 40.10
CA THR A 192 4.97 8.50 39.54
C THR A 192 4.93 9.64 40.58
N ILE A 193 3.88 9.68 41.41
CA ILE A 193 3.74 10.65 42.49
C ILE A 193 4.75 10.38 43.61
N ALA A 194 4.87 9.12 44.06
CA ALA A 194 5.83 8.66 45.07
C ALA A 194 7.26 9.07 44.69
N ARG A 195 7.64 8.84 43.42
CA ARG A 195 8.93 9.27 42.88
C ARG A 195 9.13 10.78 42.93
N SER A 196 8.09 11.58 42.69
CA SER A 196 8.17 13.04 42.78
C SER A 196 8.22 13.58 44.21
N GLN A 197 7.69 12.82 45.18
CA GLN A 197 7.71 13.15 46.60
C GLN A 197 8.88 12.50 47.35
N ASN A 198 9.77 11.79 46.64
CA ASN A 198 10.92 11.07 47.18
C ASN A 198 10.58 9.92 48.14
N GLU A 199 9.37 9.34 48.00
CA GLU A 199 8.90 8.18 48.77
C GLU A 199 9.39 6.87 48.14
N THR A 200 10.63 6.48 48.47
CA THR A 200 11.34 5.37 47.82
C THR A 200 10.74 3.99 48.13
N ASP A 201 10.30 3.76 49.36
CA ASP A 201 9.80 2.46 49.80
C ASP A 201 8.44 2.14 49.18
N LEU A 202 7.57 3.16 49.09
CA LEU A 202 6.26 3.04 48.48
C LEU A 202 6.39 2.91 46.95
N PHE A 203 7.31 3.65 46.33
CA PHE A 203 7.64 3.48 44.91
C PHE A 203 8.10 2.05 44.60
N ALA A 204 9.04 1.51 45.39
CA ALA A 204 9.55 0.16 45.20
C ALA A 204 8.44 -0.90 45.37
N SER A 205 7.58 -0.73 46.38
CA SER A 205 6.45 -1.63 46.65
C SER A 205 5.42 -1.62 45.51
N LEU A 206 5.07 -0.43 45.00
CA LEU A 206 4.17 -0.28 43.85
C LEU A 206 4.76 -0.90 42.58
N MET A 207 6.03 -0.65 42.28
CA MET A 207 6.71 -1.20 41.11
C MET A 207 6.83 -2.74 41.17
N LYS A 208 7.08 -3.31 42.36
CA LYS A 208 7.06 -4.76 42.58
C LYS A 208 5.69 -5.35 42.26
N CYS A 209 4.62 -4.78 42.84
CA CYS A 209 3.26 -5.27 42.61
C CYS A 209 2.83 -5.13 41.15
N ILE A 210 3.26 -4.06 40.45
CA ILE A 210 3.00 -3.89 39.01
C ILE A 210 3.63 -5.03 38.22
N LYS A 211 4.88 -5.39 38.51
CA LYS A 211 5.60 -6.47 37.82
C LYS A 211 4.91 -7.82 38.03
N GLU A 212 4.58 -8.15 39.27
CA GLU A 212 3.93 -9.41 39.63
C GLU A 212 2.52 -9.52 39.05
N SER A 213 1.74 -8.43 39.09
CA SER A 213 0.38 -8.42 38.53
C SER A 213 0.39 -8.52 37.00
N LYS A 214 1.35 -7.88 36.32
CA LYS A 214 1.53 -8.06 34.86
C LYS A 214 1.90 -9.49 34.49
N ALA A 215 2.77 -10.14 35.27
CA ALA A 215 3.15 -11.52 35.03
C ALA A 215 1.98 -12.50 35.22
N ALA A 216 1.12 -12.24 36.20
CA ALA A 216 -0.08 -13.05 36.45
C ALA A 216 -1.19 -12.83 35.39
N ILE A 217 -1.24 -11.65 34.76
CA ILE A 217 -2.14 -11.39 33.62
C ILE A 217 -1.61 -12.03 32.33
N GLY A 218 -0.31 -11.88 32.04
CA GLY A 218 0.28 -12.37 30.78
C GLY A 218 -0.48 -11.83 29.56
N ASP A 219 -0.93 -12.75 28.70
CA ASP A 219 -1.72 -12.47 27.50
C ASP A 219 -3.23 -12.75 27.70
N ALA A 220 -3.69 -12.91 28.94
CA ALA A 220 -5.09 -13.23 29.24
C ALA A 220 -6.06 -12.10 28.85
N HIS A 221 -7.15 -12.47 28.20
CA HIS A 221 -8.27 -11.60 27.86
C HIS A 221 -9.56 -11.94 28.62
N MET A 222 -9.62 -13.12 29.25
CA MET A 222 -10.72 -13.58 30.09
C MET A 222 -10.23 -14.05 31.46
N ASP A 223 -11.11 -14.01 32.48
CA ASP A 223 -10.77 -14.42 33.85
C ASP A 223 -10.34 -15.90 33.94
N SER A 224 -10.81 -16.75 33.02
CA SER A 224 -10.43 -18.17 32.94
C SER A 224 -9.00 -18.42 32.45
N GLU A 225 -8.38 -17.44 31.81
CA GLU A 225 -7.02 -17.54 31.25
C GLU A 225 -5.96 -17.01 32.22
N LEU A 226 -6.39 -16.42 33.33
CA LEU A 226 -5.49 -15.87 34.34
C LEU A 226 -4.70 -16.96 35.06
N ASP A 227 -3.48 -16.62 35.46
CA ASP A 227 -2.70 -17.49 36.32
C ASP A 227 -3.43 -17.71 37.67
N SER A 228 -3.23 -18.89 38.25
CA SER A 228 -3.83 -19.25 39.55
C SER A 228 -3.52 -18.25 40.68
N SER A 229 -2.38 -17.53 40.59
CA SER A 229 -2.00 -16.51 41.57
C SER A 229 -2.64 -15.13 41.34
N ALA A 230 -3.37 -14.91 40.24
CA ALA A 230 -3.90 -13.61 39.85
C ALA A 230 -4.75 -12.94 40.93
N LEU A 231 -5.63 -13.70 41.61
CA LEU A 231 -6.46 -13.17 42.69
C LEU A 231 -5.63 -12.74 43.91
N GLU A 232 -4.58 -13.48 44.24
CA GLU A 232 -3.66 -13.12 45.33
C GLU A 232 -2.86 -11.87 44.98
N ARG A 233 -2.40 -11.75 43.72
CA ARG A 233 -1.72 -10.53 43.23
C ARG A 233 -2.63 -9.32 43.22
N ALA A 234 -3.90 -9.47 42.82
CA ALA A 234 -4.90 -8.41 42.86
C ALA A 234 -5.16 -7.91 44.30
N LYS A 235 -5.20 -8.83 45.28
CA LYS A 235 -5.32 -8.48 46.70
C LYS A 235 -4.08 -7.76 47.22
N ALA A 236 -2.89 -8.28 46.92
CA ALA A 236 -1.62 -7.65 47.32
C ALA A 236 -1.48 -6.23 46.74
N MET A 237 -1.80 -6.06 45.45
CA MET A 237 -1.85 -4.75 44.80
C MET A 237 -2.87 -3.82 45.46
N GLY A 238 -4.08 -4.32 45.78
CA GLY A 238 -5.10 -3.57 46.49
C GLY A 238 -4.64 -3.03 47.85
N HIS A 239 -3.90 -3.83 48.62
CA HIS A 239 -3.31 -3.39 49.89
C HIS A 239 -2.31 -2.26 49.70
N VAL A 240 -1.37 -2.40 48.75
CA VAL A 240 -0.36 -1.36 48.49
C VAL A 240 -1.00 -0.09 47.94
N LEU A 241 -2.02 -0.20 47.08
CA LEU A 241 -2.79 0.94 46.58
C LEU A 241 -3.55 1.67 47.69
N SER A 242 -4.10 0.95 48.67
CA SER A 242 -4.75 1.58 49.82
C SER A 242 -3.75 2.40 50.63
N SER A 243 -2.60 1.82 50.97
CA SER A 243 -1.53 2.53 51.68
C SER A 243 -1.00 3.73 50.86
N ALA A 244 -0.88 3.58 49.54
CA ALA A 244 -0.45 4.65 48.66
C ALA A 244 -1.47 5.78 48.57
N ARG A 245 -2.77 5.47 48.57
CA ARG A 245 -3.84 6.48 48.55
C ARG A 245 -3.78 7.33 49.81
N ASP A 246 -3.60 6.72 50.98
CA ASP A 246 -3.66 7.45 52.25
C ASP A 246 -2.49 8.47 52.39
N VAL A 247 -1.37 8.24 51.69
CA VAL A 247 -0.18 9.11 51.71
C VAL A 247 -0.11 10.05 50.50
N LEU A 248 -0.45 9.58 49.31
CA LEU A 248 -0.14 10.25 48.03
C LEU A 248 -1.36 10.83 47.31
N TYR A 249 -2.59 10.57 47.77
CA TYR A 249 -3.79 10.96 47.03
C TYR A 249 -4.03 12.48 47.07
N ASN A 250 -4.00 13.09 45.89
CA ASN A 250 -4.50 14.43 45.64
C ASN A 250 -5.29 14.41 44.34
N SER A 251 -6.56 14.81 44.38
CA SER A 251 -7.48 14.77 43.24
C SER A 251 -6.94 15.47 42.00
N ASP A 252 -6.32 16.65 42.16
CA ASP A 252 -5.81 17.44 41.04
C ASP A 252 -4.56 16.80 40.42
N GLU A 253 -3.64 16.34 41.26
CA GLU A 253 -2.40 15.70 40.81
C GLU A 253 -2.67 14.35 40.16
N VAL A 254 -3.53 13.52 40.76
CA VAL A 254 -3.95 12.23 40.18
C VAL A 254 -4.65 12.45 38.84
N SER A 255 -5.59 13.39 38.76
CA SER A 255 -6.29 13.71 37.52
C SER A 255 -5.34 14.22 36.42
N ARG A 256 -4.37 15.06 36.79
CA ARG A 256 -3.35 15.56 35.86
C ARG A 256 -2.46 14.43 35.35
N ARG A 257 -2.03 13.51 36.21
CA ARG A 257 -1.20 12.35 35.82
C ARG A 257 -1.96 11.39 34.92
N LEU A 258 -3.22 11.07 35.24
CA LEU A 258 -4.08 10.24 34.39
C LEU A 258 -4.27 10.87 33.00
N ARG A 259 -4.46 12.20 32.92
CA ARG A 259 -4.57 12.91 31.64
C ARG A 259 -3.29 12.78 30.80
N VAL A 260 -2.12 12.95 31.40
CA VAL A 260 -0.82 12.77 30.71
C VAL A 260 -0.64 11.32 30.25
N MET A 261 -1.01 10.34 31.07
CA MET A 261 -0.95 8.92 30.69
C MET A 261 -1.89 8.60 29.53
N LEU A 262 -3.11 9.16 29.51
CA LEU A 262 -4.06 9.00 28.42
C LEU A 262 -3.50 9.57 27.12
N GLN A 263 -2.99 10.81 27.14
CA GLN A 263 -2.37 11.45 25.98
C GLN A 263 -1.17 10.65 25.45
N SER A 264 -0.33 10.12 26.35
CA SER A 264 0.79 9.27 25.97
C SER A 264 0.33 7.94 25.36
N ALA A 265 -0.72 7.32 25.90
CA ALA A 265 -1.29 6.10 25.34
C ALA A 265 -1.92 6.35 23.96
N GLU A 266 -2.64 7.46 23.79
CA GLU A 266 -3.19 7.89 22.49
C GLU A 266 -2.09 8.08 21.45
N LEU A 267 -0.99 8.76 21.81
CA LEU A 267 0.16 8.95 20.92
C LEU A 267 0.84 7.62 20.55
N ASN A 268 0.98 6.70 21.50
CA ASN A 268 1.52 5.37 21.24
C ASN A 268 0.62 4.56 20.31
N ILE A 269 -0.70 4.62 20.51
CA ILE A 269 -1.68 3.97 19.62
C ILE A 269 -1.61 4.58 18.22
N ASP A 270 -1.52 5.91 18.09
CA ASP A 270 -1.40 6.57 16.79
C ASP A 270 -0.10 6.17 16.07
N THR A 271 1.01 6.09 16.82
CA THR A 271 2.31 5.63 16.29
C THR A 271 2.24 4.18 15.82
N ALA A 272 1.68 3.29 16.63
CA ALA A 272 1.47 1.88 16.27
C ALA A 272 0.53 1.73 15.05
N LYS A 273 -0.54 2.53 14.98
CA LYS A 273 -1.45 2.55 13.82
C LYS A 273 -0.73 3.00 12.55
N LYS A 274 0.12 4.03 12.63
CA LYS A 274 0.95 4.50 11.51
C LYS A 274 1.92 3.43 11.04
N GLN A 275 2.63 2.76 11.96
CA GLN A 275 3.52 1.64 11.66
C GLN A 275 2.77 0.47 11.02
N ASN A 276 1.63 0.05 11.58
CA ASN A 276 0.82 -1.02 11.01
C ASN A 276 0.33 -0.66 9.60
N THR A 277 -0.17 0.57 9.39
CA THR A 277 -0.60 1.05 8.08
C THR A 277 0.54 1.01 7.06
N PHE A 278 1.76 1.39 7.49
CA PHE A 278 2.96 1.30 6.66
C PHE A 278 3.26 -0.15 6.24
N LEU A 279 3.29 -1.08 7.20
CA LEU A 279 3.59 -2.49 6.94
C LEU A 279 2.55 -3.15 6.03
N VAL A 280 1.26 -2.90 6.29
CA VAL A 280 0.17 -3.40 5.43
C VAL A 280 0.30 -2.86 4.01
N GLN A 281 0.63 -1.58 3.84
CA GLN A 281 0.84 -1.01 2.50
C GLN A 281 2.07 -1.57 1.80
N HIS A 282 3.11 -1.91 2.55
CA HIS A 282 4.30 -2.55 1.99
C HIS A 282 3.98 -3.97 1.52
N ALA A 283 3.38 -4.78 2.39
CA ALA A 283 2.97 -6.16 2.08
C ALA A 283 1.93 -6.24 0.95
N ALA A 284 1.06 -5.23 0.82
CA ALA A 284 0.12 -5.16 -0.31
C ALA A 284 0.79 -4.85 -1.67
N LYS A 285 2.02 -4.35 -1.67
CA LYS A 285 2.79 -4.02 -2.88
C LYS A 285 3.79 -5.11 -3.29
N THR A 286 4.17 -5.99 -2.36
CA THR A 286 5.08 -7.10 -2.65
C THR A 286 4.39 -8.14 -3.51
N VAL A 287 5.09 -8.63 -4.53
CA VAL A 287 4.62 -9.75 -5.37
C VAL A 287 4.89 -11.06 -4.61
N PRO A 288 3.87 -11.87 -4.28
CA PRO A 288 4.06 -13.17 -3.66
C PRO A 288 4.96 -14.09 -4.47
N MET A 289 5.76 -14.92 -3.79
CA MET A 289 6.68 -15.85 -4.43
C MET A 289 6.01 -16.82 -5.44
N PRO A 290 4.81 -17.38 -5.16
CA PRO A 290 4.10 -18.20 -6.14
C PRO A 290 3.75 -17.45 -7.44
N LEU A 291 3.32 -16.19 -7.32
CA LEU A 291 3.03 -15.35 -8.50
C LEU A 291 4.30 -15.01 -9.28
N HIS A 292 5.40 -14.75 -8.59
CA HIS A 292 6.69 -14.53 -9.24
C HIS A 292 7.19 -15.78 -9.99
N CYS A 293 7.08 -16.97 -9.37
CA CYS A 293 7.39 -18.25 -10.00
C CYS A 293 6.56 -18.45 -11.28
N LEU A 294 5.24 -18.26 -11.19
CA LEU A 294 4.33 -18.40 -12.33
C LEU A 294 4.75 -17.50 -13.50
N HIS A 295 5.04 -16.23 -13.18
CA HIS A 295 5.49 -15.26 -14.18
C HIS A 295 6.76 -15.71 -14.90
N MET A 296 7.77 -16.13 -14.15
CA MET A 296 9.06 -16.54 -14.70
C MET A 296 8.95 -17.79 -15.55
N GLN A 297 8.15 -18.77 -15.13
CA GLN A 297 7.92 -19.98 -15.94
C GLN A 297 7.28 -19.64 -17.28
N LEU A 298 6.25 -18.79 -17.29
CA LEU A 298 5.58 -18.40 -18.53
C LEU A 298 6.49 -17.61 -19.47
N ILE A 299 7.39 -16.77 -18.94
CA ILE A 299 8.41 -16.08 -19.75
C ILE A 299 9.36 -17.10 -20.38
N THR A 300 9.87 -18.03 -19.58
CA THR A 300 10.77 -19.10 -20.05
C THR A 300 10.12 -19.88 -21.19
N ASP A 301 8.88 -20.31 -21.01
CA ASP A 301 8.11 -21.04 -22.03
C ASP A 301 7.93 -20.21 -23.32
N TYR A 302 7.61 -18.92 -23.18
CA TYR A 302 7.42 -18.01 -24.31
C TYR A 302 8.67 -17.90 -25.21
N HIS A 303 9.86 -17.91 -24.61
CA HIS A 303 11.13 -17.71 -25.30
C HIS A 303 11.81 -19.01 -25.73
N LEU A 304 11.78 -20.06 -24.91
CA LEU A 304 12.44 -21.34 -25.24
C LEU A 304 11.68 -22.12 -26.32
N ARG A 305 10.34 -22.01 -26.36
CA ARG A 305 9.47 -22.59 -27.40
C ARG A 305 9.80 -24.06 -27.71
N ASP A 306 9.91 -24.83 -26.65
CA ASP A 306 10.08 -26.27 -26.62
C ASP A 306 9.00 -26.97 -27.47
N GLY A 307 9.20 -28.23 -27.87
CA GLY A 307 8.34 -28.94 -28.83
C GLY A 307 6.82 -28.75 -28.62
N VAL A 308 6.31 -29.06 -27.42
CA VAL A 308 4.88 -28.91 -27.06
C VAL A 308 4.44 -27.43 -27.13
N ILE A 309 5.28 -26.51 -26.69
CA ILE A 309 4.98 -25.07 -26.71
C ILE A 309 4.90 -24.56 -28.15
N LYS A 310 5.77 -25.05 -29.04
CA LYS A 310 5.76 -24.70 -30.46
C LYS A 310 4.43 -25.06 -31.13
N GLU A 311 3.84 -26.20 -30.77
CA GLU A 311 2.50 -26.59 -31.24
C GLU A 311 1.41 -25.63 -30.74
N TYR A 312 1.47 -25.20 -29.47
CA TYR A 312 0.55 -24.18 -28.97
C TYR A 312 0.66 -22.86 -29.75
N PHE A 313 1.87 -22.40 -30.06
CA PHE A 313 2.08 -21.20 -30.87
C PHE A 313 1.56 -21.35 -32.30
N GLN A 314 1.75 -22.52 -32.93
CA GLN A 314 1.23 -22.77 -34.28
C GLN A 314 -0.31 -22.76 -34.27
N ALA A 315 -0.92 -23.44 -33.30
CA ALA A 315 -2.36 -23.41 -33.13
C ALA A 315 -2.87 -22.00 -32.85
N ALA A 316 -2.17 -21.21 -32.03
CA ALA A 316 -2.52 -19.83 -31.75
C ALA A 316 -2.39 -18.93 -32.99
N ALA A 317 -1.34 -19.08 -33.78
CA ALA A 317 -1.13 -18.27 -34.99
C ALA A 317 -2.23 -18.48 -36.04
N LEU A 318 -2.68 -19.72 -36.24
CA LEU A 318 -3.81 -20.02 -37.13
C LEU A 318 -5.11 -19.34 -36.68
N LYS A 319 -5.32 -19.27 -35.36
CA LYS A 319 -6.50 -18.62 -34.76
C LYS A 319 -6.40 -17.11 -34.78
N ASP A 320 -5.22 -16.54 -34.53
CA ASP A 320 -5.01 -15.09 -34.53
C ASP A 320 -5.43 -14.49 -35.89
N GLU A 321 -5.27 -15.23 -37.01
CA GLU A 321 -5.78 -14.81 -38.32
C GLU A 321 -7.31 -14.90 -38.45
N GLU A 322 -7.95 -15.95 -37.89
CA GLU A 322 -9.42 -16.10 -37.88
C GLU A 322 -10.09 -15.03 -37.00
N ASP A 323 -9.51 -14.77 -35.83
CA ASP A 323 -10.04 -13.85 -34.83
C ASP A 323 -9.73 -12.39 -35.15
N LYS A 324 -8.82 -12.12 -36.10
CA LYS A 324 -8.46 -10.76 -36.53
C LYS A 324 -9.67 -9.92 -36.94
N ALA A 325 -10.63 -10.54 -37.64
CA ALA A 325 -11.87 -9.87 -38.03
C ALA A 325 -12.76 -9.53 -36.83
N LYS A 326 -12.75 -10.37 -35.79
CA LYS A 326 -13.55 -10.17 -34.56
C LYS A 326 -13.04 -9.04 -33.69
N LEU A 327 -11.76 -8.68 -33.77
CA LEU A 327 -11.15 -7.64 -32.91
C LEU A 327 -11.80 -6.26 -33.11
N GLU A 328 -12.39 -6.01 -34.28
CA GLU A 328 -13.01 -4.73 -34.65
C GLU A 328 -14.50 -4.85 -34.99
N ASP A 329 -15.09 -6.04 -34.84
CA ASP A 329 -16.49 -6.31 -35.18
C ASP A 329 -17.44 -5.75 -34.12
N ARG A 330 -18.11 -4.65 -34.47
CA ARG A 330 -19.04 -3.92 -33.59
C ARG A 330 -20.26 -4.74 -33.13
N SER A 331 -20.54 -5.88 -33.75
CA SER A 331 -21.63 -6.77 -33.33
C SER A 331 -21.26 -7.67 -32.14
N LEU A 332 -19.99 -7.68 -31.73
CA LEU A 332 -19.47 -8.47 -30.62
C LEU A 332 -19.33 -7.66 -29.32
N TYR A 333 -19.19 -8.38 -28.21
CA TYR A 333 -19.04 -7.81 -26.89
C TYR A 333 -17.56 -7.62 -26.55
N HIS A 334 -17.09 -6.37 -26.61
CA HIS A 334 -15.69 -6.02 -26.39
C HIS A 334 -15.39 -5.59 -24.95
N TYR A 335 -14.37 -6.20 -24.37
CA TYR A 335 -13.90 -5.93 -23.02
C TYR A 335 -12.48 -5.36 -23.07
N ALA A 336 -12.21 -4.29 -22.32
CA ALA A 336 -10.85 -3.78 -22.12
C ALA A 336 -10.36 -4.12 -20.71
N ILE A 337 -9.19 -4.76 -20.63
CA ILE A 337 -8.54 -5.14 -19.38
C ILE A 337 -7.09 -4.65 -19.44
N PHE A 338 -6.66 -3.88 -18.44
CA PHE A 338 -5.28 -3.40 -18.36
C PHE A 338 -4.63 -3.98 -17.11
N SER A 339 -3.61 -4.81 -17.27
CA SER A 339 -3.04 -5.55 -16.15
C SER A 339 -1.56 -5.88 -16.33
N ASP A 340 -0.84 -5.87 -15.22
CA ASP A 340 0.52 -6.40 -15.06
C ASP A 340 0.52 -7.76 -14.34
N ASN A 341 -0.66 -8.34 -14.07
CA ASN A 341 -0.83 -9.56 -13.30
C ASN A 341 -1.58 -10.62 -14.10
N VAL A 342 -0.84 -11.62 -14.56
CA VAL A 342 -1.37 -12.73 -15.38
C VAL A 342 -2.53 -13.45 -14.70
N LEU A 343 -2.41 -13.73 -13.39
CA LEU A 343 -3.42 -14.50 -12.66
C LEU A 343 -4.69 -13.67 -12.40
N ALA A 344 -4.53 -12.37 -12.17
CA ALA A 344 -5.67 -11.46 -12.01
C ALA A 344 -6.44 -11.33 -13.33
N ALA A 345 -5.76 -11.04 -14.43
CA ALA A 345 -6.35 -10.96 -15.76
C ALA A 345 -7.04 -12.28 -16.19
N SER A 346 -6.43 -13.42 -15.89
CA SER A 346 -7.02 -14.73 -16.23
C SER A 346 -8.31 -15.00 -15.47
N VAL A 347 -8.41 -14.60 -14.20
CA VAL A 347 -9.64 -14.72 -13.42
C VAL A 347 -10.75 -13.82 -13.96
N VAL A 348 -10.45 -12.60 -14.37
CA VAL A 348 -11.46 -11.72 -14.99
C VAL A 348 -12.01 -12.35 -16.26
N VAL A 349 -11.13 -12.81 -17.15
CA VAL A 349 -11.55 -13.45 -18.42
C VAL A 349 -12.32 -14.73 -18.14
N ARG A 350 -11.80 -15.63 -17.31
CA ARG A 350 -12.43 -16.92 -17.00
C ARG A 350 -13.77 -16.75 -16.31
N SER A 351 -13.88 -15.85 -15.34
CA SER A 351 -15.14 -15.57 -14.66
C SER A 351 -16.17 -14.95 -15.61
N THR A 352 -15.76 -14.07 -16.51
CA THR A 352 -16.66 -13.51 -17.53
C THR A 352 -17.17 -14.58 -18.49
N VAL A 353 -16.26 -15.40 -19.04
CA VAL A 353 -16.60 -16.46 -20.00
C VAL A 353 -17.47 -17.55 -19.37
N THR A 354 -17.17 -17.95 -18.13
CA THR A 354 -17.93 -19.00 -17.43
C THR A 354 -19.38 -18.60 -17.17
N ASN A 355 -19.64 -17.31 -16.94
CA ASN A 355 -20.98 -16.80 -16.65
C ASN A 355 -21.69 -16.20 -17.88
N ALA A 356 -21.04 -16.21 -19.05
CA ALA A 356 -21.61 -15.69 -20.29
C ALA A 356 -22.61 -16.66 -20.91
N LYS A 357 -23.72 -16.13 -21.45
CA LYS A 357 -24.71 -16.94 -22.18
C LYS A 357 -24.24 -17.37 -23.57
N GLU A 358 -23.50 -16.48 -24.25
CA GLU A 358 -22.98 -16.71 -25.61
C GLU A 358 -21.46 -16.47 -25.66
N PRO A 359 -20.64 -17.33 -25.04
CA PRO A 359 -19.22 -17.01 -24.81
C PRO A 359 -18.40 -16.77 -26.09
N ASN A 360 -18.86 -17.28 -27.24
CA ASN A 360 -18.23 -17.09 -28.56
C ASN A 360 -18.35 -15.65 -29.11
N LYS A 361 -19.24 -14.83 -28.54
CA LYS A 361 -19.40 -13.41 -28.91
C LYS A 361 -18.52 -12.45 -28.10
N HIS A 362 -17.73 -12.96 -27.15
CA HIS A 362 -16.94 -12.14 -26.24
C HIS A 362 -15.50 -11.98 -26.77
N VAL A 363 -15.04 -10.74 -26.81
CA VAL A 363 -13.71 -10.35 -27.28
C VAL A 363 -12.99 -9.57 -26.18
N PHE A 364 -11.91 -10.11 -25.64
CA PHE A 364 -11.12 -9.49 -24.57
C PHE A 364 -9.87 -8.86 -25.15
N HIS A 365 -9.72 -7.55 -24.94
CA HIS A 365 -8.54 -6.76 -25.27
C HIS A 365 -7.73 -6.53 -23.99
N ILE A 366 -6.65 -7.28 -23.84
CA ILE A 366 -5.76 -7.22 -22.69
C ILE A 366 -4.53 -6.40 -23.06
N VAL A 367 -4.34 -5.26 -22.42
CA VAL A 367 -3.10 -4.47 -22.58
C VAL A 367 -2.22 -4.67 -21.36
N THR A 368 -0.95 -4.96 -21.62
CA THR A 368 0.08 -5.18 -20.61
C THR A 368 1.36 -4.44 -20.99
N ASP A 369 2.26 -4.23 -20.03
CA ASP A 369 3.57 -3.66 -20.30
C ASP A 369 4.53 -4.69 -20.93
N LYS A 370 5.69 -4.20 -21.40
CA LYS A 370 6.77 -5.00 -21.99
C LYS A 370 7.28 -6.12 -21.10
N LEU A 371 7.37 -5.90 -19.78
CA LEU A 371 7.92 -6.86 -18.83
C LEU A 371 6.97 -8.04 -18.61
N ASN A 372 5.67 -7.80 -18.77
CA ASN A 372 4.63 -8.78 -18.52
C ASN A 372 4.05 -9.40 -19.80
N PHE A 373 4.32 -8.81 -20.97
CA PHE A 373 3.80 -9.27 -22.26
C PHE A 373 4.06 -10.74 -22.58
N ALA A 374 5.30 -11.21 -22.41
CA ALA A 374 5.66 -12.59 -22.72
C ALA A 374 4.86 -13.59 -21.84
N ALA A 375 4.80 -13.34 -20.53
CA ALA A 375 4.04 -14.19 -19.61
C ALA A 375 2.54 -14.16 -19.91
N MET A 376 1.98 -12.97 -20.12
CA MET A 376 0.55 -12.77 -20.40
C MET A 376 0.14 -13.46 -21.71
N LYS A 377 0.91 -13.24 -22.80
CA LYS A 377 0.62 -13.88 -24.10
C LYS A 377 0.79 -15.40 -23.99
N MET A 378 1.82 -15.90 -23.31
CA MET A 378 2.02 -17.34 -23.12
C MET A 378 0.86 -17.98 -22.36
N TRP A 379 0.38 -17.34 -21.28
CA TRP A 379 -0.76 -17.84 -20.51
C TRP A 379 -2.01 -18.03 -21.37
N PHE A 380 -2.40 -17.04 -22.17
CA PHE A 380 -3.59 -17.13 -23.01
C PHE A 380 -3.41 -18.02 -24.26
N ILE A 381 -2.16 -18.32 -24.64
CA ILE A 381 -1.86 -19.34 -25.65
C ILE A 381 -2.10 -20.75 -25.07
N SER A 382 -1.63 -21.03 -23.85
CA SER A 382 -1.77 -22.34 -23.20
C SER A 382 -3.15 -22.56 -22.55
N HIS A 383 -3.79 -21.50 -22.06
CA HIS A 383 -5.08 -21.52 -21.34
C HIS A 383 -6.13 -20.69 -22.10
N SER A 384 -6.35 -21.02 -23.36
CA SER A 384 -7.31 -20.31 -24.22
C SER A 384 -8.75 -20.49 -23.68
N PRO A 385 -9.49 -19.41 -23.37
CA PRO A 385 -10.83 -19.47 -22.77
C PRO A 385 -11.92 -19.72 -23.82
N ARG A 386 -11.73 -20.75 -24.65
CA ARG A 386 -12.62 -21.07 -25.76
C ARG A 386 -14.06 -21.28 -25.27
N PRO A 387 -15.07 -20.77 -26.00
CA PRO A 387 -14.98 -20.23 -27.37
C PRO A 387 -14.74 -18.71 -27.49
N ALA A 388 -14.39 -17.99 -26.43
CA ALA A 388 -14.14 -16.54 -26.49
C ALA A 388 -12.80 -16.18 -27.16
N THR A 389 -12.72 -14.96 -27.71
CA THR A 389 -11.50 -14.40 -28.33
C THR A 389 -10.74 -13.55 -27.33
N VAL A 390 -9.41 -13.75 -27.24
CA VAL A 390 -8.52 -12.94 -26.38
C VAL A 390 -7.37 -12.40 -27.21
N HIS A 391 -7.20 -11.08 -27.18
CA HIS A 391 -6.06 -10.38 -27.77
C HIS A 391 -5.21 -9.78 -26.67
N VAL A 392 -3.91 -10.09 -26.68
CA VAL A 392 -2.93 -9.51 -25.76
C VAL A 392 -2.03 -8.55 -26.53
N GLU A 393 -2.00 -7.30 -26.10
CA GLU A 393 -1.24 -6.22 -26.72
C GLU A 393 -0.22 -5.63 -25.74
N ASN A 394 0.96 -5.30 -26.26
CA ASN A 394 1.99 -4.60 -25.51
C ASN A 394 1.79 -3.09 -25.65
N ILE A 395 1.78 -2.38 -24.52
CA ILE A 395 1.68 -0.92 -24.47
C ILE A 395 2.74 -0.20 -25.34
N ASP A 396 3.93 -0.78 -25.49
CA ASP A 396 5.02 -0.20 -26.30
C ASP A 396 4.68 -0.17 -27.81
N ASN A 397 3.69 -0.95 -28.25
CA ASN A 397 3.22 -0.92 -29.64
C ASN A 397 2.39 0.35 -29.93
N PHE A 398 1.90 1.06 -28.91
CA PHE A 398 1.15 2.30 -29.05
C PHE A 398 2.09 3.45 -29.40
N LYS A 399 2.35 3.64 -30.69
CA LYS A 399 3.22 4.73 -31.20
C LYS A 399 2.76 6.14 -30.78
N TRP A 400 1.46 6.30 -30.54
CA TRP A 400 0.87 7.56 -30.06
C TRP A 400 1.11 7.80 -28.56
N LEU A 401 1.40 6.77 -27.78
CA LEU A 401 1.65 6.86 -26.34
C LEU A 401 3.10 7.24 -26.07
N ASN A 402 3.40 8.53 -26.25
CA ASN A 402 4.71 9.12 -25.97
C ASN A 402 4.55 10.41 -25.15
N SER A 403 5.65 10.97 -24.65
CA SER A 403 5.60 12.16 -23.79
C SER A 403 5.13 13.43 -24.47
N SER A 404 5.07 13.47 -25.82
CA SER A 404 4.51 14.61 -26.55
C SER A 404 2.98 14.64 -26.49
N TYR A 405 2.34 13.47 -26.38
CA TYR A 405 0.88 13.33 -26.39
C TYR A 405 0.32 12.96 -25.02
N CYS A 406 1.01 12.11 -24.26
CA CYS A 406 0.57 11.68 -22.94
C CYS A 406 1.25 12.50 -21.83
N LEU A 407 0.47 13.39 -21.20
CA LEU A 407 0.98 14.26 -20.12
C LEU A 407 1.52 13.49 -18.92
N VAL A 408 0.93 12.33 -18.60
CA VAL A 408 1.42 11.51 -17.48
C VAL A 408 2.81 10.96 -17.77
N MET A 409 3.09 10.55 -19.02
CA MET A 409 4.44 10.13 -19.44
C MET A 409 5.44 11.29 -19.30
N ARG A 410 5.06 12.50 -19.74
CA ARG A 410 5.88 13.70 -19.58
C ARG A 410 6.15 14.04 -18.11
N GLN A 411 5.12 13.93 -17.25
CA GLN A 411 5.26 14.15 -15.81
C GLN A 411 6.16 13.08 -15.17
N LEU A 412 6.06 11.82 -15.61
CA LEU A 412 6.89 10.69 -15.17
C LEU A 412 8.36 10.84 -15.55
N GLU A 413 8.64 11.47 -16.68
CA GLU A 413 9.99 11.80 -17.12
C GLU A 413 10.62 12.91 -16.26
N SER A 414 9.82 13.75 -15.59
CA SER A 414 10.32 14.88 -14.80
C SER A 414 11.08 14.45 -13.53
N ALA A 415 12.25 15.06 -13.31
CA ALA A 415 13.09 14.76 -12.15
C ALA A 415 12.39 15.05 -10.82
N ARG A 416 11.55 16.08 -10.76
CA ARG A 416 10.78 16.49 -9.58
C ARG A 416 9.75 15.44 -9.15
N LEU A 417 9.03 14.82 -10.10
CA LEU A 417 8.13 13.71 -9.76
C LEU A 417 8.91 12.45 -9.40
N LYS A 418 9.99 12.14 -10.12
CA LYS A 418 10.83 10.99 -9.75
C LYS A 418 11.32 11.13 -8.31
N GLU A 419 11.71 12.33 -7.89
CA GLU A 419 12.09 12.60 -6.51
C GLU A 419 10.92 12.49 -5.53
N PHE A 420 9.75 13.06 -5.84
CA PHE A 420 8.55 12.96 -4.98
C PHE A 420 8.05 11.52 -4.77
N TYR A 421 8.11 10.67 -5.81
CA TYR A 421 7.61 9.29 -5.76
C TYR A 421 8.67 8.26 -5.34
N PHE A 422 9.95 8.43 -5.71
CA PHE A 422 11.00 7.42 -5.50
C PHE A 422 12.02 7.76 -4.41
N LYS A 423 12.00 8.94 -3.77
CA LYS A 423 12.89 9.26 -2.63
C LYS A 423 12.37 8.59 -1.35
N ALA A 424 12.58 7.28 -1.26
CA ALA A 424 12.12 6.43 -0.17
C ALA A 424 13.27 5.64 0.48
N HIS A 425 14.41 6.26 0.75
CA HIS A 425 15.52 5.62 1.47
C HIS A 425 16.04 6.37 2.69
N ASP A 426 15.38 7.45 3.14
CA ASP A 426 15.81 8.17 4.34
C ASP A 426 14.76 8.11 5.47
N PRO A 427 14.97 7.26 6.50
CA PRO A 427 14.11 7.17 7.69
C PRO A 427 14.00 8.49 8.46
N SER A 428 14.91 9.44 8.23
CA SER A 428 14.93 10.73 8.92
C SER A 428 13.79 11.69 8.52
N SER A 429 13.08 11.43 7.40
CA SER A 429 11.95 12.26 6.95
C SER A 429 10.62 12.02 7.70
N LEU A 430 10.62 11.15 8.71
CA LEU A 430 9.46 10.84 9.56
C LEU A 430 9.02 12.01 10.48
N SER A 431 9.74 13.13 10.51
CA SER A 431 9.45 14.27 11.39
C SER A 431 8.39 15.25 10.85
N ASP A 432 8.06 15.23 9.56
CA ASP A 432 7.06 16.14 8.99
C ASP A 432 5.67 15.48 8.94
N GLY A 433 4.89 15.75 9.99
CA GLY A 433 3.64 15.08 10.35
C GLY A 433 2.42 15.23 9.43
N THR A 434 2.58 15.32 8.10
CA THR A 434 1.43 15.47 7.17
C THR A 434 1.49 14.71 5.85
N GLU A 435 2.57 14.00 5.51
CA GLU A 435 2.63 13.28 4.23
C GLU A 435 2.25 11.80 4.39
N ASN A 436 0.98 11.46 4.10
CA ASN A 436 0.49 10.10 4.27
C ASN A 436 1.29 9.11 3.41
N LEU A 437 1.88 8.10 4.04
CA LEU A 437 2.54 6.95 3.40
C LEU A 437 1.67 6.21 2.37
N LYS A 438 0.34 6.37 2.44
CA LYS A 438 -0.64 5.94 1.40
C LYS A 438 -0.31 6.51 0.01
N TYR A 439 0.45 7.60 -0.05
CA TYR A 439 0.72 8.43 -1.22
C TYR A 439 1.97 8.02 -2.03
N ARG A 440 2.68 6.96 -1.68
CA ARG A 440 3.86 6.46 -2.43
C ARG A 440 3.60 5.08 -3.04
N ASN A 441 2.55 4.93 -3.85
CA ASN A 441 2.30 3.69 -4.61
C ASN A 441 2.68 3.87 -6.09
N PRO A 442 3.71 3.18 -6.60
CA PRO A 442 4.09 3.19 -8.01
C PRO A 442 2.94 2.79 -8.96
N LYS A 443 1.93 2.04 -8.48
CA LYS A 443 0.73 1.72 -9.28
C LYS A 443 -0.05 2.95 -9.72
N TYR A 444 -0.02 4.05 -8.96
CA TYR A 444 -0.64 5.32 -9.38
C TYR A 444 0.11 6.05 -10.49
N LEU A 445 1.31 5.58 -10.80
CA LEU A 445 2.12 5.99 -11.95
C LEU A 445 2.15 4.92 -13.04
N SER A 446 1.50 3.77 -12.82
CA SER A 446 1.42 2.75 -13.85
C SER A 446 0.64 3.32 -15.03
N MET A 447 1.31 3.38 -16.17
CA MET A 447 0.70 3.85 -17.42
C MET A 447 -0.50 3.01 -17.81
N LEU A 448 -0.53 1.72 -17.43
CA LEU A 448 -1.68 0.83 -17.64
C LEU A 448 -2.97 1.38 -17.00
N ASN A 449 -2.88 2.01 -15.83
CA ASN A 449 -4.06 2.62 -15.19
C ASN A 449 -4.54 3.88 -15.92
N HIS A 450 -3.63 4.58 -16.60
CA HIS A 450 -3.97 5.79 -17.36
C HIS A 450 -4.48 5.49 -18.77
N LEU A 451 -4.29 4.27 -19.31
CA LEU A 451 -4.86 3.85 -20.58
C LEU A 451 -6.40 3.92 -20.60
N ARG A 452 -7.03 3.91 -19.42
CA ARG A 452 -8.48 4.08 -19.26
C ARG A 452 -9.00 5.37 -19.90
N PHE A 453 -8.15 6.39 -20.02
CA PHE A 453 -8.49 7.68 -20.63
C PHE A 453 -8.21 7.76 -22.13
N TYR A 454 -7.75 6.66 -22.74
CA TYR A 454 -7.35 6.59 -24.14
C TYR A 454 -8.08 5.48 -24.92
N MET A 455 -9.28 5.10 -24.46
CA MET A 455 -10.05 4.00 -25.08
C MET A 455 -10.29 4.21 -26.57
N PRO A 456 -10.65 5.42 -27.07
CA PRO A 456 -10.79 5.64 -28.50
C PRO A 456 -9.49 5.57 -29.29
N GLU A 457 -8.35 5.87 -28.69
CA GLU A 457 -7.04 5.78 -29.33
C GLU A 457 -6.57 4.32 -29.44
N ILE A 458 -6.93 3.47 -28.46
CA ILE A 458 -6.66 2.03 -28.47
C ILE A 458 -7.64 1.31 -29.41
N HIS A 459 -8.93 1.66 -29.35
CA HIS A 459 -9.99 0.97 -30.10
C HIS A 459 -10.83 1.94 -30.97
N PRO A 460 -10.23 2.58 -31.99
CA PRO A 460 -10.86 3.68 -32.73
C PRO A 460 -12.11 3.27 -33.53
N LYS A 461 -12.20 2.00 -33.91
CA LYS A 461 -13.29 1.47 -34.75
C LYS A 461 -14.51 1.01 -33.96
N LEU A 462 -14.39 0.83 -32.65
CA LEU A 462 -15.48 0.37 -31.80
C LEU A 462 -16.42 1.53 -31.40
N ASP A 463 -17.66 1.16 -31.07
CA ASP A 463 -18.72 2.10 -30.69
C ASP A 463 -18.97 2.12 -29.18
N LYS A 464 -18.95 0.94 -28.54
CA LYS A 464 -19.02 0.77 -27.08
C LYS A 464 -17.98 -0.24 -26.64
N ILE A 465 -17.51 -0.12 -25.41
CA ILE A 465 -16.59 -1.08 -24.80
C ILE A 465 -16.83 -1.15 -23.29
N LEU A 466 -16.75 -2.35 -22.72
CA LEU A 466 -16.82 -2.53 -21.27
C LEU A 466 -15.41 -2.60 -20.69
N PHE A 467 -15.07 -1.68 -19.81
CA PHE A 467 -13.83 -1.72 -19.05
C PHE A 467 -13.99 -2.60 -17.81
N LEU A 468 -13.05 -3.50 -17.57
CA LEU A 468 -12.95 -4.30 -16.36
C LEU A 468 -11.56 -4.17 -15.74
N ASP A 469 -11.50 -3.88 -14.43
CA ASP A 469 -10.24 -3.94 -13.69
C ASP A 469 -9.78 -5.40 -13.50
N ASP A 470 -8.48 -5.61 -13.30
CA ASP A 470 -7.91 -6.96 -13.11
C ASP A 470 -8.25 -7.59 -11.74
N ASP A 471 -8.74 -6.79 -10.80
CA ASP A 471 -9.14 -7.17 -9.45
C ASP A 471 -10.66 -7.33 -9.30
N VAL A 472 -11.37 -7.63 -10.39
CA VAL A 472 -12.80 -7.96 -10.37
C VAL A 472 -13.07 -9.45 -10.61
N VAL A 473 -14.25 -9.89 -10.20
CA VAL A 473 -14.81 -11.19 -10.54
C VAL A 473 -16.21 -10.99 -11.09
N VAL A 474 -16.47 -11.55 -12.27
CA VAL A 474 -17.79 -11.55 -12.90
C VAL A 474 -18.58 -12.77 -12.43
N GLN A 475 -19.82 -12.56 -11.98
CA GLN A 475 -20.70 -13.60 -11.46
C GLN A 475 -21.97 -13.80 -12.30
N LYS A 476 -22.28 -12.86 -13.20
CA LYS A 476 -23.47 -12.90 -14.06
C LYS A 476 -23.13 -12.46 -15.48
N ASP A 477 -24.01 -12.82 -16.42
CA ASP A 477 -23.90 -12.41 -17.81
C ASP A 477 -23.94 -10.88 -17.96
N LEU A 478 -22.89 -10.30 -18.57
CA LEU A 478 -22.71 -8.85 -18.70
C LEU A 478 -23.29 -8.28 -19.99
N THR A 479 -23.73 -9.14 -20.92
CA THR A 479 -24.25 -8.72 -22.23
C THR A 479 -25.39 -7.68 -22.16
N PRO A 480 -26.31 -7.67 -21.15
CA PRO A 480 -27.36 -6.66 -21.10
C PRO A 480 -26.85 -5.22 -20.91
N LEU A 481 -25.59 -5.02 -20.50
CA LEU A 481 -25.00 -3.68 -20.39
C LEU A 481 -24.89 -2.96 -21.74
N TRP A 482 -24.75 -3.70 -22.85
CA TRP A 482 -24.67 -3.09 -24.18
C TRP A 482 -25.99 -2.44 -24.61
N ASP A 483 -27.11 -2.98 -24.13
CA ASP A 483 -28.47 -2.53 -24.42
C ASP A 483 -28.92 -1.36 -23.51
N VAL A 484 -28.14 -1.04 -22.47
CA VAL A 484 -28.43 0.11 -21.61
C VAL A 484 -28.30 1.41 -22.40
N ASP A 485 -29.36 2.22 -22.36
CA ASP A 485 -29.36 3.59 -22.87
C ASP A 485 -28.64 4.51 -21.88
N LEU A 486 -27.43 4.94 -22.24
CA LEU A 486 -26.63 5.90 -21.47
C LEU A 486 -27.18 7.34 -21.57
N LYS A 487 -28.30 7.58 -22.26
CA LYS A 487 -28.95 8.89 -22.40
C LYS A 487 -28.01 9.96 -22.97
N GLY A 488 -27.18 9.55 -23.92
CA GLY A 488 -26.15 10.38 -24.54
C GLY A 488 -24.96 10.72 -23.63
N MET A 489 -24.81 10.06 -22.48
CA MET A 489 -23.63 10.14 -21.61
C MET A 489 -22.53 9.20 -22.08
N VAL A 490 -21.29 9.47 -21.68
CA VAL A 490 -20.11 8.74 -22.18
C VAL A 490 -19.82 7.51 -21.33
N ASN A 491 -20.03 7.59 -20.02
CA ASN A 491 -19.70 6.54 -19.07
C ASN A 491 -20.98 5.99 -18.44
N GLY A 492 -21.12 4.67 -18.31
CA GLY A 492 -22.09 4.01 -17.45
C GLY A 492 -21.34 3.40 -16.27
N ALA A 493 -21.64 3.84 -15.05
CA ALA A 493 -20.97 3.37 -13.85
C ALA A 493 -21.93 3.28 -12.66
N VAL A 494 -21.64 2.42 -11.69
CA VAL A 494 -22.37 2.40 -10.42
C VAL A 494 -21.87 3.53 -9.53
N GLU A 495 -22.81 4.33 -9.05
CA GLU A 495 -22.56 5.40 -8.08
C GLU A 495 -22.23 4.83 -6.69
N THR A 496 -21.29 5.47 -6.00
CA THR A 496 -20.76 4.95 -4.74
C THR A 496 -21.24 5.73 -3.51
N CYS A 497 -22.12 6.72 -3.61
CA CYS A 497 -22.42 7.66 -2.50
C CYS A 497 -23.23 7.14 -1.30
N LYS A 498 -23.17 5.83 -1.01
CA LYS A 498 -23.60 5.23 0.25
C LYS A 498 -22.60 5.58 1.39
N GLU A 499 -22.92 5.16 2.61
CA GLU A 499 -22.24 5.54 3.86
C GLU A 499 -20.70 5.31 3.89
N SER A 500 -20.17 4.40 3.07
CA SER A 500 -18.76 3.98 3.07
C SER A 500 -17.89 4.61 1.97
N PHE A 501 -18.47 5.35 1.02
CA PHE A 501 -17.75 5.92 -0.12
C PHE A 501 -18.04 7.40 -0.29
N HIS A 502 -16.99 8.10 -0.68
CA HIS A 502 -16.95 9.53 -0.53
C HIS A 502 -17.53 10.29 -1.73
N ARG A 503 -18.01 11.51 -1.50
CA ARG A 503 -18.42 12.45 -2.54
C ARG A 503 -17.19 13.14 -3.14
N PHE A 504 -17.42 14.02 -4.12
CA PHE A 504 -16.35 14.75 -4.79
C PHE A 504 -15.43 15.50 -3.82
N ASP A 505 -15.98 16.05 -2.72
CA ASP A 505 -15.25 16.78 -1.67
C ASP A 505 -14.10 16.02 -1.02
N THR A 506 -14.12 14.70 -1.06
CA THR A 506 -13.08 13.87 -0.47
C THR A 506 -11.95 13.56 -1.44
N TYR A 507 -12.23 13.66 -2.75
CA TYR A 507 -11.26 13.38 -3.81
C TYR A 507 -10.59 14.64 -4.34
N LEU A 508 -11.29 15.77 -4.31
CA LEU A 508 -10.88 17.04 -4.91
C LEU A 508 -10.66 18.13 -3.85
N ASN A 509 -9.74 19.04 -4.13
CA ASN A 509 -9.47 20.17 -3.25
C ASN A 509 -10.43 21.34 -3.52
N PHE A 510 -11.58 21.35 -2.84
CA PHE A 510 -12.58 22.42 -2.98
C PHE A 510 -12.17 23.77 -2.39
N SER A 511 -11.07 23.83 -1.64
CA SER A 511 -10.46 25.12 -1.25
C SER A 511 -9.80 25.83 -2.45
N HIS A 512 -9.56 25.11 -3.56
CA HIS A 512 -8.97 25.67 -4.76
C HIS A 512 -10.07 26.22 -5.71
N PRO A 513 -10.01 27.50 -6.14
CA PRO A 513 -11.05 28.13 -6.96
C PRO A 513 -11.41 27.34 -8.23
N LYS A 514 -10.40 26.81 -8.95
CA LYS A 514 -10.62 25.98 -10.15
C LYS A 514 -11.50 24.75 -9.91
N ILE A 515 -11.50 24.17 -8.71
CA ILE A 515 -12.38 23.05 -8.38
C ILE A 515 -13.76 23.58 -7.97
N SER A 516 -13.82 24.51 -7.02
CA SER A 516 -15.10 25.00 -6.48
C SER A 516 -15.97 25.73 -7.51
N GLU A 517 -15.36 26.33 -8.54
CA GLU A 517 -16.09 27.02 -9.61
C GLU A 517 -16.66 26.06 -10.67
N ASN A 518 -16.12 24.84 -10.79
CA ASN A 518 -16.46 23.91 -11.89
C ASN A 518 -17.22 22.65 -11.43
N PHE A 519 -17.16 22.30 -10.15
CA PHE A 519 -17.73 21.05 -9.62
C PHE A 519 -18.58 21.31 -8.37
N ASP A 520 -19.57 20.46 -8.12
CA ASP A 520 -20.32 20.44 -6.87
C ASP A 520 -19.61 19.53 -5.85
N PRO A 521 -19.26 20.00 -4.64
CA PRO A 521 -18.68 19.15 -3.59
C PRO A 521 -19.56 17.96 -3.21
N ARG A 522 -20.89 18.11 -3.37
CA ARG A 522 -21.86 17.07 -3.06
C ARG A 522 -22.18 16.17 -4.24
N ALA A 523 -21.58 16.39 -5.42
CA ALA A 523 -21.77 15.50 -6.56
C ALA A 523 -21.40 14.07 -6.20
N CYS A 524 -22.15 13.13 -6.78
CA CYS A 524 -21.95 11.74 -6.45
C CYS A 524 -20.73 11.14 -7.17
N GLY A 525 -19.85 10.51 -6.41
CA GLY A 525 -18.75 9.71 -6.95
C GLY A 525 -19.23 8.39 -7.54
N TRP A 526 -18.42 7.84 -8.42
CA TRP A 526 -18.50 6.47 -8.94
C TRP A 526 -17.10 5.87 -8.86
N ALA A 527 -16.92 4.61 -9.23
CA ALA A 527 -15.61 3.97 -9.24
C ALA A 527 -15.26 3.38 -10.60
N PHE A 528 -13.97 3.38 -10.90
CA PHE A 528 -13.48 2.48 -11.94
C PHE A 528 -13.54 1.03 -11.43
N GLY A 529 -13.70 0.09 -12.34
CA GLY A 529 -13.68 -1.35 -12.03
C GLY A 529 -14.59 -2.13 -12.96
N MET A 530 -15.78 -1.59 -13.19
CA MET A 530 -16.65 -1.99 -14.28
C MET A 530 -17.34 -0.73 -14.81
N ASN A 531 -17.04 -0.38 -16.05
CA ASN A 531 -17.55 0.84 -16.68
C ASN A 531 -17.90 0.58 -18.14
N MET A 532 -19.11 0.95 -18.54
CA MET A 532 -19.51 0.93 -19.95
C MET A 532 -19.15 2.26 -20.58
N PHE A 533 -18.32 2.26 -21.62
CA PHE A 533 -17.95 3.48 -22.33
C PHE A 533 -18.57 3.54 -23.72
N ASP A 534 -19.28 4.62 -24.01
CA ASP A 534 -19.70 4.99 -25.36
C ASP A 534 -18.57 5.74 -26.07
N LEU A 535 -17.86 5.05 -26.94
CA LEU A 535 -16.70 5.58 -27.66
C LEU A 535 -17.11 6.57 -28.76
N LYS A 536 -18.35 6.52 -29.25
CA LYS A 536 -18.87 7.50 -30.21
C LYS A 536 -19.05 8.86 -29.53
N GLU A 537 -19.76 8.89 -28.40
CA GLU A 537 -19.93 10.12 -27.62
C GLU A 537 -18.60 10.58 -27.01
N TRP A 538 -17.71 9.66 -26.60
CA TRP A 538 -16.36 10.00 -26.15
C TRP A 538 -15.58 10.81 -27.19
N LYS A 539 -15.53 10.32 -28.44
CA LYS A 539 -14.85 10.99 -29.56
C LYS A 539 -15.49 12.35 -29.86
N LYS A 540 -16.82 12.40 -29.92
CA LYS A 540 -17.58 13.63 -30.21
C LYS A 540 -17.35 14.74 -29.19
N ARG A 541 -17.22 14.38 -27.90
CA ARG A 541 -17.00 15.34 -26.80
C ARG A 541 -15.53 15.54 -26.46
N ASN A 542 -14.62 14.87 -27.16
CA ASN A 542 -13.17 14.90 -26.94
C ASN A 542 -12.79 14.69 -25.46
N ILE A 543 -13.29 13.60 -24.86
CA ILE A 543 -13.08 13.34 -23.42
C ILE A 543 -11.60 13.14 -23.09
N THR A 544 -10.81 12.54 -24.00
CA THR A 544 -9.35 12.45 -23.85
C THR A 544 -8.70 13.84 -23.71
N GLY A 545 -9.18 14.83 -24.49
CA GLY A 545 -8.72 16.21 -24.40
C GLY A 545 -9.11 16.89 -23.08
N ILE A 546 -10.31 16.61 -22.53
CA ILE A 546 -10.72 17.10 -21.21
C ILE A 546 -9.80 16.52 -20.12
N TYR A 547 -9.51 15.23 -20.19
CA TYR A 547 -8.56 14.57 -19.30
C TYR A 547 -7.18 15.24 -19.36
N HIS A 548 -6.67 15.52 -20.56
CA HIS A 548 -5.40 16.24 -20.74
C HIS A 548 -5.42 17.64 -20.10
N TYR A 549 -6.48 18.41 -20.33
CA TYR A 549 -6.63 19.74 -19.76
C TYR A 549 -6.49 19.74 -18.23
N TRP A 550 -7.23 18.85 -17.56
CA TRP A 550 -7.19 18.78 -16.10
C TRP A 550 -5.87 18.23 -15.57
N GLN A 551 -5.28 17.23 -16.23
CA GLN A 551 -3.96 16.73 -15.85
C GLN A 551 -2.88 17.79 -15.96
N ASN A 552 -2.95 18.67 -16.96
CA ASN A 552 -2.03 19.78 -17.12
C ASN A 552 -2.19 20.81 -15.98
N LEU A 553 -3.43 21.12 -15.59
CA LEU A 553 -3.70 22.04 -14.48
C LEU A 553 -3.31 21.48 -13.10
N ASN A 554 -3.23 20.15 -12.96
CA ASN A 554 -2.83 19.51 -11.71
C ASN A 554 -1.36 19.06 -11.70
N GLU A 555 -0.48 19.67 -12.50
CA GLU A 555 0.95 19.36 -12.50
C GLU A 555 1.58 19.54 -11.11
N ASP A 556 1.13 20.55 -10.36
CA ASP A 556 1.60 20.84 -8.99
C ASP A 556 0.86 20.08 -7.88
N ARG A 557 -0.08 19.19 -8.24
CA ARG A 557 -0.88 18.33 -7.34
C ARG A 557 -1.77 19.10 -6.36
N LYS A 558 -2.11 20.36 -6.64
CA LYS A 558 -2.98 21.16 -5.78
C LYS A 558 -4.48 20.90 -5.97
N LEU A 559 -4.91 20.43 -7.14
CA LEU A 559 -6.33 20.17 -7.44
C LEU A 559 -6.78 18.81 -6.88
N TRP A 560 -5.95 17.79 -7.01
CA TRP A 560 -6.08 16.51 -6.32
C TRP A 560 -4.69 15.90 -6.12
N LYS A 561 -4.57 15.01 -5.12
CA LYS A 561 -3.27 14.44 -4.77
C LYS A 561 -2.84 13.35 -5.75
N LEU A 562 -3.55 12.22 -5.78
CA LEU A 562 -3.07 10.99 -6.43
C LEU A 562 -4.19 10.09 -6.94
N GLY A 563 -3.81 9.14 -7.80
CA GLY A 563 -4.68 8.12 -8.37
C GLY A 563 -5.42 8.59 -9.61
N THR A 564 -6.09 7.63 -10.25
CA THR A 564 -6.85 7.84 -11.49
C THR A 564 -8.32 8.14 -11.24
N LEU A 565 -8.86 7.84 -10.05
CA LEU A 565 -10.26 8.13 -9.75
C LEU A 565 -10.57 9.64 -9.73
N PRO A 566 -9.82 10.52 -9.02
CA PRO A 566 -10.10 11.95 -9.06
C PRO A 566 -10.12 12.57 -10.47
N PRO A 567 -9.12 12.32 -11.36
CA PRO A 567 -9.20 12.81 -12.73
C PRO A 567 -10.33 12.13 -13.53
N GLY A 568 -10.72 10.89 -13.20
CA GLY A 568 -11.93 10.25 -13.74
C GLY A 568 -13.19 11.04 -13.42
N LEU A 569 -13.44 11.30 -12.14
CA LEU A 569 -14.61 12.04 -11.67
C LEU A 569 -14.73 13.42 -12.34
N ILE A 570 -13.60 14.13 -12.46
CA ILE A 570 -13.53 15.42 -13.14
C ILE A 570 -13.79 15.30 -14.65
N THR A 571 -13.15 14.33 -15.31
CA THR A 571 -13.21 14.17 -16.77
C THR A 571 -14.62 13.80 -17.25
N PHE A 572 -15.34 13.01 -16.47
CA PHE A 572 -16.70 12.55 -16.79
C PHE A 572 -17.78 13.29 -16.00
N TYR A 573 -17.49 14.46 -15.43
CA TYR A 573 -18.48 15.22 -14.68
C TYR A 573 -19.68 15.59 -15.56
N ASN A 574 -20.91 15.28 -15.09
CA ASN A 574 -22.16 15.36 -15.87
C ASN A 574 -22.20 14.52 -17.17
N LEU A 575 -21.32 13.52 -17.29
CA LEU A 575 -21.20 12.62 -18.43
C LEU A 575 -21.20 11.14 -18.02
N THR A 576 -21.65 10.84 -16.80
CA THR A 576 -21.80 9.48 -16.28
C THR A 576 -23.28 9.16 -16.04
N HIS A 577 -23.77 8.10 -16.67
CA HIS A 577 -25.06 7.49 -16.40
C HIS A 577 -24.96 6.55 -15.19
N PRO A 578 -25.79 6.73 -14.14
CA PRO A 578 -25.80 5.83 -12.99
C PRO A 578 -26.41 4.48 -13.39
N LEU A 579 -25.64 3.41 -13.22
CA LEU A 579 -26.10 2.03 -13.38
C LEU A 579 -26.72 1.52 -12.07
N ASP A 580 -27.60 0.51 -12.19
CA ASP A 580 -28.14 -0.17 -11.01
C ASP A 580 -27.03 -0.77 -10.14
N HIS A 581 -27.18 -0.67 -8.82
CA HIS A 581 -26.19 -1.10 -7.85
C HIS A 581 -25.82 -2.59 -7.93
N THR A 582 -26.71 -3.45 -8.44
CA THR A 582 -26.43 -4.88 -8.61
C THR A 582 -25.40 -5.15 -9.71
N TRP A 583 -25.06 -4.16 -10.55
CA TRP A 583 -24.05 -4.35 -11.59
C TRP A 583 -22.63 -4.42 -11.06
N HIS A 584 -22.29 -3.67 -10.00
CA HIS A 584 -20.92 -3.54 -9.50
C HIS A 584 -20.91 -3.30 -7.98
N VAL A 585 -20.44 -4.29 -7.22
CA VAL A 585 -20.26 -4.19 -5.76
C VAL A 585 -18.77 -4.06 -5.44
N LEU A 586 -18.46 -3.05 -4.65
CA LEU A 586 -17.10 -2.70 -4.23
C LEU A 586 -16.85 -3.06 -2.76
N GLY A 587 -15.59 -3.00 -2.35
CA GLY A 587 -15.17 -3.07 -0.95
C GLY A 587 -14.50 -4.38 -0.58
N LEU A 588 -14.48 -5.40 -1.44
CA LEU A 588 -13.92 -6.71 -1.07
C LEU A 588 -12.42 -6.67 -0.78
N GLY A 589 -11.72 -5.61 -1.21
CA GLY A 589 -10.29 -5.40 -0.95
C GLY A 589 -9.97 -4.48 0.23
N TYR A 590 -10.96 -4.03 1.04
CA TYR A 590 -10.71 -3.28 2.28
C TYR A 590 -11.82 -3.31 3.34
N ASP A 591 -13.04 -3.67 2.98
CA ASP A 591 -14.21 -3.62 3.86
C ASP A 591 -14.64 -5.03 4.28
N PRO A 592 -14.33 -5.47 5.51
CA PRO A 592 -14.77 -6.76 6.01
C PRO A 592 -16.26 -6.78 6.38
N ALA A 593 -17.03 -5.71 6.17
CA ALA A 593 -18.45 -5.60 6.52
C ALA A 593 -19.40 -5.57 5.31
N VAL A 594 -18.91 -5.74 4.08
CA VAL A 594 -19.79 -5.87 2.89
C VAL A 594 -20.76 -7.02 3.09
N ASP A 595 -22.05 -6.73 2.83
CA ASP A 595 -23.16 -7.66 2.96
C ASP A 595 -23.01 -8.81 1.96
N ILE A 596 -23.10 -10.05 2.46
CA ILE A 596 -23.00 -11.26 1.65
C ILE A 596 -24.11 -11.31 0.60
N THR A 597 -25.32 -10.85 0.92
CA THR A 597 -26.45 -10.83 -0.01
C THR A 597 -26.24 -9.82 -1.14
N GLU A 598 -25.59 -8.68 -0.87
CA GLU A 598 -25.18 -7.75 -1.93
C GLU A 598 -24.11 -8.40 -2.84
N ILE A 599 -23.13 -9.11 -2.26
CA ILE A 599 -22.10 -9.84 -3.02
C ILE A 599 -22.73 -10.92 -3.91
N GLU A 600 -23.61 -11.76 -3.38
CA GLU A 600 -24.25 -12.85 -4.15
C GLU A 600 -25.15 -12.33 -5.27
N ASN A 601 -25.79 -11.18 -5.07
CA ASN A 601 -26.66 -10.56 -6.07
C ASN A 601 -25.90 -9.72 -7.11
N ALA A 602 -24.63 -9.41 -6.88
CA ALA A 602 -23.84 -8.58 -7.79
C ALA A 602 -23.47 -9.30 -9.09
N ALA A 603 -23.52 -8.61 -10.23
CA ALA A 603 -22.99 -9.08 -11.50
C ALA A 603 -21.46 -9.05 -11.52
N VAL A 604 -20.85 -8.02 -10.91
CA VAL A 604 -19.40 -7.88 -10.75
C VAL A 604 -19.07 -7.54 -9.31
N VAL A 605 -18.13 -8.26 -8.70
CA VAL A 605 -17.59 -7.97 -7.37
C VAL A 605 -16.15 -7.51 -7.48
N HIS A 606 -15.78 -6.49 -6.72
CA HIS A 606 -14.51 -5.78 -6.90
C HIS A 606 -13.68 -5.80 -5.63
N TYR A 607 -12.46 -6.35 -5.74
CA TYR A 607 -11.45 -6.35 -4.69
C TYR A 607 -10.64 -5.06 -4.67
N ASN A 608 -11.29 -3.91 -4.88
CA ASN A 608 -10.64 -2.61 -4.79
C ASN A 608 -10.10 -2.39 -3.38
N GLY A 609 -8.89 -1.85 -3.26
CA GLY A 609 -8.17 -1.74 -1.98
C GLY A 609 -6.87 -2.55 -1.94
N ASN A 610 -6.34 -2.76 -0.73
CA ASN A 610 -5.02 -3.37 -0.52
C ASN A 610 -5.08 -4.88 -0.29
N TYR A 611 -6.22 -5.40 0.18
CA TYR A 611 -6.39 -6.80 0.56
C TYR A 611 -6.81 -7.65 -0.64
N LYS A 612 -5.91 -7.76 -1.63
CA LYS A 612 -6.15 -8.48 -2.88
C LYS A 612 -6.26 -10.00 -2.66
N PRO A 613 -7.11 -10.71 -3.43
CA PRO A 613 -7.41 -12.12 -3.19
C PRO A 613 -6.23 -13.07 -3.41
N TRP A 614 -5.23 -12.66 -4.20
CA TRP A 614 -3.98 -13.38 -4.42
C TRP A 614 -2.88 -13.07 -3.39
N LEU A 615 -3.18 -12.31 -2.34
CA LEU A 615 -2.26 -12.01 -1.23
C LEU A 615 -2.69 -12.76 0.02
N ASP A 616 -1.73 -13.08 0.89
CA ASP A 616 -2.03 -13.72 2.19
C ASP A 616 -2.94 -12.84 3.05
N LEU A 617 -2.75 -11.52 2.95
CA LEU A 617 -3.54 -10.49 3.62
C LEU A 617 -5.03 -10.50 3.25
N ALA A 618 -5.45 -11.12 2.14
CA ALA A 618 -6.83 -10.99 1.68
C ALA A 618 -7.86 -11.35 2.75
N VAL A 619 -9.00 -10.66 2.73
CA VAL A 619 -10.11 -10.92 3.64
C VAL A 619 -10.62 -12.35 3.41
N SER A 620 -10.40 -13.22 4.41
CA SER A 620 -10.61 -14.67 4.28
C SER A 620 -11.99 -15.05 3.76
N LYS A 621 -13.06 -14.37 4.22
CA LYS A 621 -14.44 -14.66 3.78
C LYS A 621 -14.71 -14.37 2.30
N TYR A 622 -13.92 -13.52 1.66
CA TYR A 622 -14.11 -13.18 0.24
C TYR A 622 -13.23 -14.00 -0.70
N LYS A 623 -12.17 -14.67 -0.20
CA LYS A 623 -11.21 -15.41 -1.04
C LYS A 623 -11.89 -16.42 -1.99
N ALA A 624 -12.94 -17.09 -1.51
CA ALA A 624 -13.64 -18.14 -2.27
C ALA A 624 -14.28 -17.64 -3.59
N TYR A 625 -14.76 -16.39 -3.64
CA TYR A 625 -15.37 -15.85 -4.86
C TYR A 625 -14.34 -15.70 -5.99
N TRP A 626 -13.07 -15.47 -5.66
CA TRP A 626 -11.97 -15.35 -6.62
C TRP A 626 -11.29 -16.69 -6.90
N SER A 627 -10.97 -17.47 -5.85
CA SER A 627 -10.20 -18.71 -5.99
C SER A 627 -10.89 -19.79 -6.82
N LYS A 628 -12.23 -19.78 -6.90
CA LYS A 628 -12.99 -20.73 -7.73
C LYS A 628 -12.74 -20.58 -9.24
N TYR A 629 -12.18 -19.44 -9.67
CA TYR A 629 -11.81 -19.17 -11.06
C TYR A 629 -10.31 -19.30 -11.32
N VAL A 630 -9.52 -19.66 -10.31
CA VAL A 630 -8.09 -19.97 -10.49
C VAL A 630 -7.95 -21.35 -11.09
N ASP A 631 -7.09 -21.49 -12.10
CA ASP A 631 -6.86 -22.78 -12.75
C ASP A 631 -5.94 -23.70 -11.95
N VAL A 632 -6.46 -24.23 -10.83
CA VAL A 632 -5.67 -25.05 -9.91
C VAL A 632 -5.13 -26.34 -10.55
N ASP A 633 -5.71 -26.80 -11.65
CA ASP A 633 -5.24 -27.97 -12.40
C ASP A 633 -4.10 -27.63 -13.38
N SER A 634 -3.83 -26.35 -13.63
CA SER A 634 -2.72 -25.90 -14.47
C SER A 634 -1.39 -26.36 -13.87
N SER A 635 -0.54 -27.00 -14.69
CA SER A 635 0.79 -27.45 -14.28
C SER A 635 1.64 -26.30 -13.73
N HIS A 636 1.51 -25.10 -14.30
CA HIS A 636 2.21 -23.90 -13.83
C HIS A 636 1.77 -23.49 -12.43
N ILE A 637 0.46 -23.45 -12.20
CA ILE A 637 -0.11 -23.07 -10.89
C ILE A 637 0.26 -24.11 -9.84
N ARG A 638 0.07 -25.40 -10.11
CA ARG A 638 0.45 -26.48 -9.18
C ARG A 638 1.92 -26.41 -8.81
N HIS A 639 2.81 -26.29 -9.81
CA HIS A 639 4.24 -26.22 -9.55
C HIS A 639 4.62 -25.07 -8.62
N CYS A 640 4.07 -23.87 -8.85
CA CYS A 640 4.45 -22.67 -8.13
C CYS A 640 3.73 -22.50 -6.78
N TYR A 641 2.54 -23.08 -6.59
CA TYR A 641 1.77 -22.97 -5.35
C TYR A 641 1.89 -24.20 -4.43
N GLU A 642 2.20 -25.39 -4.95
CA GLU A 642 2.41 -26.60 -4.12
C GLU A 642 3.81 -26.65 -3.50
N ARG A 643 4.86 -26.11 -4.16
CA ARG A 643 6.25 -26.11 -3.65
C ARG A 643 6.52 -25.09 -2.52
N VAL A 644 5.55 -24.24 -2.20
CA VAL A 644 5.66 -23.21 -1.14
C VAL A 644 5.02 -23.66 0.17
N ARG A 645 4.25 -24.77 0.14
CA ARG A 645 3.81 -25.49 1.34
C ARG A 645 4.81 -26.57 1.70
#